data_AF-A0A7K3KJ88-F1
#
_entry.id   AF-A0A7K3KJ88-F1
#
_cell.length_a   1.000
_cell.length_b   1.000
_cell.length_c   1.000
_cell.angle_alpha   90.00
_cell.angle_beta   90.00
_cell.angle_gamma   90.00
#
_symmetry.space_group_name_H-M   'P 1'
#
loop_
_entity.id
_entity.type
_entity.pdbx_description
1 polymer ?
#
loop_
_entity_poly.entity_id
_entity_poly.type
_entity_poly.pdbx_seq_one_letter_code
_entity_poly.pdbx_strand_id
1 'polypeptide(L)'
;MQKTTGARALSVLLAAALAATLCPLPAFATDAAPSGLEPLAANQAAGDASATPAASAASAGGFATAEEAIRAAQSLETDGATTVLVGFDPLFPEDGYTVSISPDAAASSLDGADSPDEPASAYSLGIAAESTTLGALLDAGWESAAPTIDVTSLGTLPATNEQFDALFRSYIDHMLDRPGLFNVRTYLNAALSADRTQIVALLPSYITTDADTLAQMQADFDLNVQRALACVDDSMTDESKVYALHDWLCNHATYNRGAVAPDADPNDPEAEDSDAAKASYPSFTAYGCMVDGLGVCQSYMFALAYLLDQAGVENAPLLVTSENHAWNAVNLDGSWYHVDATWDDNDDSGATGNPDYSYFLKSGTWFASPAAGYHPHSGWTDSATTYGWDSSFTDSNRNLDGYQWKRYAPQGNRLCDFVKSSTAGDLALVVKYDALKAGEDTDFFAQGWGGKGDYLYSFQSPMLTDGLSDYPNLVDPTNATFNNAYTMQDAGSFPFEFTVSGTYRLRITLQDNLYGDRPVKTASSNLVLTLNSAEAPSVANRCAAIAAQCNASLGANATDFDRALWLHDYLIDNAEYDLRFVNAEGVLARGLGNCESYHAAYCNLLKAVGIETGRIASVADNHVWTAVRLDGKWYQVDVTWDDENIKGMPVDLRHIHFGLTDELMALAHPGHTQPVAGYESASLDDNYFIRTGAIDPFADEFEAEINDYLAKGAASFSIEEKIQNHAGWLSAYDGATKSILGNLIAYELGQRSWTATLGGTQKNVALKVTYTNKSNVATGKSGGTFAFTATYADATHTHRWGAWSTTTNATCTAAGQQKRTCSTCGASETRTLAALGHGFGAWVRVKEPTTQAQGQDARTCSRCGAKETRPVAKLPAPTTPAAKPGWSLNSGVWQYRHSDGSLAEGGWERIGGAWYLFDRSGNMLTGWQQVGGTWYYLKASGAMAEGWQQVGGTWYYLKPGSGAMAEGWASAGGAWYYLKPGSGAMAEGWQQVGGAWYYLKAGGAMAEGWASVGGAWYYLRPGSGAMAEGWQQVGGTWYYLRPGSGAMVTGWLNLSGTWYWMDSSGAMATGSRWIDGAWNRFSGSGAWLGA
;
A
#
# COMPACT_ATOMS: atom_id res chain seq x y z
N MET A 1 39.41 -15.26 -13.14
CA MET A 1 39.60 -16.37 -12.19
C MET A 1 38.49 -16.26 -11.15
N GLN A 2 37.65 -17.30 -11.03
CA GLN A 2 36.60 -17.42 -10.02
C GLN A 2 37.21 -17.56 -8.62
N LYS A 3 36.56 -16.95 -7.61
CA LYS A 3 36.48 -17.37 -6.20
C LYS A 3 35.58 -16.37 -5.46
N THR A 4 34.30 -16.68 -5.33
CA THR A 4 33.62 -17.28 -4.15
C THR A 4 33.55 -16.36 -2.94
N THR A 5 32.33 -15.93 -2.69
CA THR A 5 31.69 -15.44 -1.46
C THR A 5 32.14 -16.17 -0.18
N GLY A 6 32.30 -15.41 0.92
CA GLY A 6 32.54 -15.98 2.25
C GLY A 6 32.60 -14.93 3.36
N ALA A 7 31.45 -14.73 4.01
CA ALA A 7 31.22 -14.43 5.43
C ALA A 7 32.14 -13.48 6.23
N ARG A 8 31.49 -12.49 6.85
CA ARG A 8 31.97 -11.67 7.97
C ARG A 8 32.06 -12.46 9.28
N ALA A 9 33.09 -12.13 10.08
CA ALA A 9 33.19 -11.98 11.55
C ALA A 9 34.62 -12.37 11.98
N LEU A 10 35.40 -11.62 12.76
CA LEU A 10 35.09 -11.09 14.10
C LEU A 10 36.25 -10.18 14.60
N SER A 11 35.94 -9.35 15.63
CA SER A 11 36.84 -8.80 16.69
C SER A 11 37.44 -7.41 16.40
N VAL A 12 37.48 -6.39 17.29
CA VAL A 12 37.75 -6.37 18.75
C VAL A 12 37.19 -5.09 19.44
N LEU A 13 36.71 -5.25 20.69
CA LEU A 13 36.29 -4.28 21.73
C LEU A 13 37.48 -3.48 22.35
N LEU A 14 37.36 -2.37 23.10
CA LEU A 14 36.87 -2.28 24.50
C LEU A 14 37.21 -0.90 25.14
N ALA A 15 36.31 -0.36 26.00
CA ALA A 15 36.54 0.29 27.33
C ALA A 15 35.42 1.32 27.65
N ALA A 16 34.36 1.02 28.42
CA ALA A 16 34.22 0.92 29.90
C ALA A 16 34.26 2.29 30.64
N ALA A 17 33.46 2.63 31.66
CA ALA A 17 32.21 2.17 32.30
C ALA A 17 31.93 3.11 33.51
N LEU A 18 30.67 3.35 33.91
CA LEU A 18 30.17 3.49 35.30
C LEU A 18 28.62 3.68 35.24
N ALA A 19 27.80 2.64 35.43
CA ALA A 19 27.19 2.13 36.70
C ALA A 19 26.04 3.03 37.23
N ALA A 20 24.84 2.57 37.59
CA ALA A 20 24.15 1.27 37.64
C ALA A 20 22.65 1.58 37.93
N THR A 21 21.64 0.87 37.41
CA THR A 21 20.91 -0.27 38.04
C THR A 21 19.52 -0.32 37.36
N LEU A 22 18.79 -1.42 37.13
CA LEU A 22 18.97 -2.87 37.25
C LEU A 22 17.91 -3.56 36.32
N CYS A 23 18.37 -4.64 35.70
CA CYS A 23 17.73 -5.65 34.81
C CYS A 23 16.61 -6.50 35.47
N PRO A 24 16.05 -7.59 34.85
CA PRO A 24 16.25 -8.11 33.48
C PRO A 24 14.97 -8.52 32.71
N LEU A 25 15.07 -8.50 31.39
CA LEU A 25 14.47 -9.50 30.48
C LEU A 25 15.52 -10.59 30.19
N PRO A 26 15.12 -11.79 29.76
CA PRO A 26 15.91 -12.55 28.81
C PRO A 26 15.16 -12.77 27.49
N ALA A 27 15.98 -12.72 26.46
CA ALA A 27 15.71 -12.90 25.05
C ALA A 27 15.21 -14.31 24.69
N PHE A 28 14.46 -14.34 23.60
CA PHE A 28 14.18 -15.50 22.78
C PHE A 28 15.48 -16.12 22.23
N ALA A 29 15.54 -17.45 22.29
CA ALA A 29 16.41 -18.26 21.43
C ALA A 29 15.51 -19.12 20.54
N THR A 30 15.93 -19.22 19.28
CA THR A 30 15.36 -20.02 18.20
C THR A 30 15.55 -21.51 18.47
N ASP A 31 14.62 -22.35 17.99
CA ASP A 31 14.90 -23.38 16.98
C ASP A 31 13.71 -24.33 16.74
N ALA A 32 13.58 -24.70 15.47
CA ALA A 32 13.15 -26.00 14.95
C ALA A 32 11.67 -26.42 15.08
N ALA A 33 11.02 -26.51 13.91
CA ALA A 33 10.01 -27.53 13.65
C ALA A 33 10.62 -28.95 13.80
N PRO A 34 9.82 -29.94 14.21
CA PRO A 34 9.53 -31.00 13.25
C PRO A 34 8.07 -31.51 13.27
N SER A 35 7.63 -31.86 12.07
CA SER A 35 6.71 -32.93 11.67
C SER A 35 6.22 -33.93 12.73
N GLY A 36 4.94 -34.29 12.66
CA GLY A 36 4.42 -35.53 13.23
C GLY A 36 2.90 -35.57 13.39
N LEU A 37 2.19 -35.89 12.31
CA LEU A 37 0.90 -36.57 12.39
C LEU A 37 1.14 -38.01 12.85
N GLU A 38 0.38 -38.50 13.83
CA GLU A 38 -0.36 -39.77 13.81
C GLU A 38 -0.93 -40.12 15.21
N PRO A 39 -2.00 -40.93 15.27
CA PRO A 39 -3.12 -40.83 16.20
C PRO A 39 -3.03 -41.87 17.33
N LEU A 40 -4.06 -41.95 18.19
CA LEU A 40 -4.47 -43.02 19.12
C LEU A 40 -5.11 -42.33 20.35
N ALA A 41 -6.14 -42.81 21.01
CA ALA A 41 -7.15 -43.82 20.78
C ALA A 41 -8.20 -43.58 21.88
N ALA A 42 -9.44 -43.97 21.64
CA ALA A 42 -10.49 -43.88 22.63
C ALA A 42 -10.26 -44.83 23.81
N ASN A 43 -10.91 -44.47 24.92
CA ASN A 43 -11.30 -45.43 25.95
C ASN A 43 -12.45 -44.83 26.76
N GLN A 44 -13.61 -45.44 26.58
CA GLN A 44 -14.84 -45.30 27.35
C GLN A 44 -14.61 -45.51 28.86
N ALA A 45 -15.40 -44.79 29.67
CA ALA A 45 -15.88 -45.29 30.95
C ALA A 45 -17.13 -44.50 31.38
N ALA A 46 -18.28 -45.14 31.20
CA ALA A 46 -19.60 -44.75 31.67
C ALA A 46 -19.66 -44.38 33.17
N GLY A 47 -20.54 -43.42 33.52
CA GLY A 47 -20.83 -43.04 34.90
C GLY A 47 -21.93 -41.99 35.07
N ASP A 48 -23.18 -42.44 34.92
CA ASP A 48 -24.44 -41.91 35.48
C ASP A 48 -24.72 -40.40 35.47
N ALA A 49 -25.61 -39.99 34.55
CA ALA A 49 -26.40 -38.77 34.64
C ALA A 49 -27.76 -39.04 35.32
N SER A 50 -28.07 -38.25 36.36
CA SER A 50 -29.44 -37.87 36.77
C SER A 50 -29.31 -36.61 37.65
N ALA A 51 -30.13 -35.55 37.61
CA ALA A 51 -31.40 -35.30 36.96
C ALA A 51 -31.73 -33.78 37.01
N THR A 52 -32.44 -33.27 36.00
CA THR A 52 -33.76 -32.64 36.16
C THR A 52 -34.62 -33.09 34.98
N PRO A 53 -35.93 -33.32 35.19
CA PRO A 53 -36.59 -34.54 34.76
C PRO A 53 -36.59 -34.71 33.24
N ALA A 54 -35.97 -35.81 32.79
CA ALA A 54 -36.27 -36.40 31.51
C ALA A 54 -37.73 -36.89 31.53
N ALA A 55 -38.59 -36.29 30.73
CA ALA A 55 -39.63 -37.07 30.08
C ALA A 55 -38.96 -37.67 28.84
N SER A 56 -38.69 -38.97 28.88
CA SER A 56 -38.12 -39.72 27.76
C SER A 56 -39.01 -39.55 26.53
N ALA A 57 -38.54 -38.83 25.52
CA ALA A 57 -39.10 -38.90 24.18
C ALA A 57 -38.78 -40.30 23.63
N ALA A 58 -39.77 -41.18 23.59
CA ALA A 58 -39.63 -42.43 22.86
C ALA A 58 -39.54 -42.10 21.36
N SER A 59 -38.34 -42.15 20.78
CA SER A 59 -38.18 -42.17 19.32
C SER A 59 -38.51 -43.57 18.82
N ALA A 60 -39.48 -43.70 17.92
CA ALA A 60 -39.56 -44.88 17.09
C ALA A 60 -38.48 -44.75 16.00
N GLY A 61 -37.76 -45.83 15.67
CA GLY A 61 -36.59 -45.82 14.76
C GLY A 61 -36.87 -45.29 13.34
N GLY A 62 -35.85 -45.27 12.48
CA GLY A 62 -35.96 -44.81 11.08
C GLY A 62 -37.00 -45.60 10.28
N PHE A 63 -37.72 -44.90 9.40
CA PHE A 63 -38.74 -45.47 8.51
C PHE A 63 -38.40 -45.14 7.05
N ALA A 64 -38.62 -46.11 6.15
CA ALA A 64 -38.35 -45.96 4.73
C ALA A 64 -39.46 -45.19 3.98
N THR A 65 -40.66 -45.08 4.58
CA THR A 65 -41.81 -44.41 3.96
C THR A 65 -42.58 -43.53 4.95
N ALA A 66 -43.20 -42.45 4.47
CA ALA A 66 -44.04 -41.61 5.31
C ALA A 66 -45.24 -42.41 5.86
N GLU A 67 -45.79 -43.37 5.10
CA GLU A 67 -46.88 -44.24 5.57
C GLU A 67 -46.49 -45.08 6.80
N GLU A 68 -45.26 -45.56 6.89
CA GLU A 68 -44.74 -46.28 8.07
C GLU A 68 -44.55 -45.34 9.26
N ALA A 69 -43.96 -44.16 9.03
CA ALA A 69 -43.77 -43.14 10.05
C ALA A 69 -45.10 -42.61 10.62
N ILE A 70 -46.11 -42.37 9.77
CA ILE A 70 -47.45 -41.94 10.20
C ILE A 70 -48.12 -43.00 11.06
N ARG A 71 -48.05 -44.27 10.65
CA ARG A 71 -48.61 -45.39 11.45
C ARG A 71 -47.92 -45.49 12.81
N ALA A 72 -46.60 -45.33 12.85
CA ALA A 72 -45.86 -45.28 14.09
C ALA A 72 -46.29 -44.09 14.96
N ALA A 73 -46.34 -42.88 14.40
CA ALA A 73 -46.79 -41.67 15.07
C ALA A 73 -48.21 -41.80 15.65
N GLN A 74 -49.14 -42.39 14.92
CA GLN A 74 -50.52 -42.62 15.36
C GLN A 74 -50.63 -43.69 16.47
N SER A 75 -49.66 -44.59 16.58
CA SER A 75 -49.65 -45.66 17.59
C SER A 75 -49.06 -45.30 18.94
N LEU A 76 -48.37 -44.15 19.07
CA LEU A 76 -47.73 -43.71 20.31
C LEU A 76 -48.75 -43.41 21.42
N GLU A 77 -48.48 -43.75 22.68
CA GLU A 77 -49.31 -43.32 23.81
C GLU A 77 -48.74 -42.01 24.38
N THR A 78 -49.53 -40.92 24.35
CA THR A 78 -49.12 -39.59 24.84
C THR A 78 -50.09 -39.07 25.91
N ASP A 79 -49.60 -38.23 26.83
CA ASP A 79 -50.36 -37.71 27.99
C ASP A 79 -51.19 -36.44 27.69
N GLY A 80 -51.36 -36.10 26.40
CA GLY A 80 -52.12 -34.94 25.93
C GLY A 80 -51.39 -33.59 26.05
N ALA A 81 -50.20 -33.56 26.64
CA ALA A 81 -49.33 -32.37 26.74
C ALA A 81 -48.09 -32.43 25.82
N THR A 82 -47.97 -33.47 25.00
CA THR A 82 -46.79 -33.82 24.21
C THR A 82 -47.08 -33.80 22.71
N THR A 83 -46.20 -33.17 21.92
CA THR A 83 -46.35 -33.01 20.46
C THR A 83 -45.59 -34.10 19.72
N VAL A 84 -46.24 -34.73 18.75
CA VAL A 84 -45.64 -35.76 17.88
C VAL A 84 -45.10 -35.11 16.61
N LEU A 85 -43.83 -35.38 16.31
CA LEU A 85 -43.12 -34.86 15.15
C LEU A 85 -42.80 -35.99 14.18
N VAL A 86 -42.98 -35.72 12.88
CA VAL A 86 -42.48 -36.55 11.78
C VAL A 86 -41.37 -35.79 11.08
N GLY A 87 -40.15 -36.30 11.15
CA GLY A 87 -38.97 -35.72 10.50
C GLY A 87 -38.68 -36.33 9.15
N PHE A 88 -38.06 -35.56 8.25
CA PHE A 88 -37.61 -36.03 6.93
C PHE A 88 -36.24 -35.45 6.55
N ASP A 89 -35.33 -36.32 6.09
CA ASP A 89 -34.08 -35.94 5.42
C ASP A 89 -34.06 -36.41 3.95
N PRO A 90 -34.11 -35.51 2.96
CA PRO A 90 -34.16 -35.90 1.56
C PRO A 90 -32.88 -36.57 1.07
N LEU A 91 -31.76 -36.35 1.76
CA LEU A 91 -30.47 -36.91 1.38
C LEU A 91 -30.35 -38.38 1.81
N PHE A 92 -31.09 -38.81 2.85
CA PHE A 92 -31.03 -40.18 3.38
C PHE A 92 -32.37 -40.93 3.29
N PRO A 93 -32.94 -41.16 2.10
CA PRO A 93 -34.31 -41.65 1.94
C PRO A 93 -34.55 -43.08 2.47
N GLU A 94 -33.52 -43.92 2.58
CA GLU A 94 -33.66 -45.32 3.04
C GLU A 94 -34.02 -45.44 4.54
N ASP A 95 -33.67 -44.42 5.34
CA ASP A 95 -34.06 -44.21 6.75
C ASP A 95 -34.65 -42.80 6.97
N GLY A 96 -35.16 -42.19 5.89
CA GLY A 96 -35.32 -40.74 5.79
C GLY A 96 -36.39 -40.16 6.70
N TYR A 97 -37.32 -40.99 7.17
CA TYR A 97 -38.38 -40.57 8.07
C TYR A 97 -38.11 -40.93 9.52
N THR A 98 -38.29 -39.97 10.42
CA THR A 98 -38.18 -40.21 11.87
C THR A 98 -39.47 -39.84 12.58
N VAL A 99 -39.77 -40.49 13.70
CA VAL A 99 -40.89 -40.13 14.58
C VAL A 99 -40.35 -39.85 15.97
N SER A 100 -40.60 -38.63 16.46
CA SER A 100 -40.15 -38.19 17.77
C SER A 100 -41.26 -37.49 18.55
N ILE A 101 -41.08 -37.36 19.86
CA ILE A 101 -42.01 -36.69 20.77
C ILE A 101 -41.26 -35.52 21.41
N SER A 102 -41.84 -34.32 21.40
CA SER A 102 -41.23 -33.14 22.03
C SER A 102 -42.07 -32.65 23.22
N PRO A 103 -41.48 -32.40 24.42
CA PRO A 103 -42.21 -31.96 25.59
C PRO A 103 -42.81 -30.55 25.56
N ASP A 104 -42.52 -29.70 24.56
CA ASP A 104 -42.86 -28.25 24.66
C ASP A 104 -43.22 -27.55 23.33
N ALA A 105 -43.65 -28.27 22.29
CA ALA A 105 -44.02 -27.65 21.01
C ALA A 105 -45.55 -27.46 20.84
N ALA A 106 -46.10 -26.42 21.46
CA ALA A 106 -47.30 -25.70 20.95
C ALA A 106 -48.64 -26.47 20.77
N ALA A 107 -49.03 -27.40 21.64
CA ALA A 107 -50.35 -28.07 21.52
C ALA A 107 -51.51 -27.42 22.31
N SER A 108 -51.29 -26.46 23.21
CA SER A 108 -52.30 -26.10 24.23
C SER A 108 -53.21 -24.90 23.97
N SER A 109 -53.35 -24.37 22.74
CA SER A 109 -54.33 -23.27 22.50
C SER A 109 -55.05 -23.25 21.14
N LEU A 110 -55.09 -24.37 20.41
CA LEU A 110 -55.75 -24.41 19.10
C LEU A 110 -57.25 -24.78 19.14
N ASP A 111 -57.83 -25.02 20.32
CA ASP A 111 -59.28 -25.20 20.49
C ASP A 111 -59.95 -23.89 20.96
N GLY A 112 -60.99 -23.48 20.23
CA GLY A 112 -61.60 -22.16 20.35
C GLY A 112 -62.30 -21.81 21.67
N ALA A 113 -62.26 -20.50 21.95
CA ALA A 113 -63.18 -19.63 22.71
C ALA A 113 -63.21 -19.61 24.27
N ASP A 114 -63.31 -18.36 24.74
CA ASP A 114 -63.79 -17.80 26.03
C ASP A 114 -62.83 -17.58 27.22
N SER A 115 -62.20 -16.39 27.27
CA SER A 115 -62.18 -15.47 28.45
C SER A 115 -61.13 -14.35 28.28
N PRO A 116 -61.45 -13.06 28.54
CA PRO A 116 -60.47 -11.98 28.62
C PRO A 116 -60.06 -11.75 30.08
N ASP A 117 -58.80 -12.03 30.41
CA ASP A 117 -58.02 -11.38 31.48
C ASP A 117 -56.91 -12.34 31.95
N GLU A 118 -55.74 -12.29 31.31
CA GLU A 118 -54.39 -12.54 31.87
C GLU A 118 -53.32 -12.09 30.85
N PRO A 119 -52.19 -11.48 31.27
CA PRO A 119 -51.13 -11.08 30.35
C PRO A 119 -50.25 -12.28 29.95
N ALA A 120 -50.12 -12.50 28.64
CA ALA A 120 -49.42 -13.62 28.02
C ALA A 120 -47.95 -13.78 28.48
N SER A 121 -47.60 -15.00 28.89
CA SER A 121 -46.24 -15.48 29.17
C SER A 121 -45.48 -15.83 27.89
N ALA A 122 -44.16 -15.73 27.96
CA ALA A 122 -43.19 -15.89 26.89
C ALA A 122 -43.23 -17.27 26.19
N TYR A 123 -43.82 -17.32 25.00
CA TYR A 123 -43.37 -17.98 23.76
C TYR A 123 -44.24 -17.34 22.67
N SER A 124 -43.75 -16.29 22.01
CA SER A 124 -44.48 -15.71 20.89
C SER A 124 -44.48 -16.71 19.75
N LEU A 125 -45.65 -17.28 19.45
CA LEU A 125 -45.94 -17.96 18.18
C LEU A 125 -45.30 -17.16 17.04
N GLY A 126 -44.38 -17.81 16.32
CA GLY A 126 -43.65 -17.23 15.21
C GLY A 126 -44.62 -16.85 14.11
N ILE A 127 -44.68 -15.55 13.83
CA ILE A 127 -45.29 -14.92 12.65
C ILE A 127 -46.64 -15.52 12.23
N ALA A 128 -47.73 -14.93 12.73
CA ALA A 128 -48.99 -14.94 12.01
C ALA A 128 -48.84 -14.11 10.73
N ALA A 129 -48.17 -14.66 9.72
CA ALA A 129 -48.30 -14.11 8.38
C ALA A 129 -49.73 -14.44 7.97
N GLU A 130 -50.54 -13.43 7.63
CA GLU A 130 -51.88 -13.59 7.05
C GLU A 130 -51.82 -14.22 5.63
N SER A 131 -50.83 -15.07 5.34
CA SER A 131 -50.56 -15.70 4.06
C SER A 131 -51.22 -17.08 3.96
N THR A 132 -51.68 -17.39 2.76
CA THR A 132 -52.32 -18.67 2.40
C THR A 132 -51.43 -19.53 1.49
N THR A 133 -50.14 -19.22 1.35
CA THR A 133 -49.19 -20.01 0.55
C THR A 133 -48.03 -20.49 1.42
N LEU A 134 -47.59 -21.74 1.18
CA LEU A 134 -46.50 -22.37 1.94
C LEU A 134 -45.19 -21.59 1.81
N GLY A 135 -44.78 -21.19 0.60
CA GLY A 135 -43.52 -20.50 0.38
C GLY A 135 -43.38 -19.19 1.15
N ALA A 136 -44.45 -18.40 1.26
CA ALA A 136 -44.41 -17.16 2.03
C ALA A 136 -44.35 -17.39 3.55
N LEU A 137 -44.91 -18.51 4.04
CA LEU A 137 -44.75 -18.92 5.44
C LEU A 137 -43.32 -19.37 5.72
N LEU A 138 -42.71 -20.11 4.78
CA LEU A 138 -41.31 -20.53 4.87
C LEU A 138 -40.35 -19.33 4.88
N ASP A 139 -40.53 -18.37 3.97
CA ASP A 139 -39.72 -17.16 3.90
C ASP A 139 -39.75 -16.38 5.21
N ALA A 140 -40.94 -16.10 5.72
CA ALA A 140 -41.11 -15.39 6.97
C ALA A 140 -40.46 -16.16 8.13
N GLY A 141 -40.65 -17.49 8.17
CA GLY A 141 -40.03 -18.36 9.16
C GLY A 141 -38.51 -18.28 9.13
N TRP A 142 -37.90 -18.39 7.95
CA TRP A 142 -36.44 -18.34 7.80
C TRP A 142 -35.86 -16.95 8.09
N GLU A 143 -36.48 -15.87 7.62
CA GLU A 143 -36.06 -14.49 7.89
C GLU A 143 -36.01 -14.17 9.39
N SER A 144 -36.88 -14.79 10.18
CA SER A 144 -36.95 -14.63 11.62
C SER A 144 -36.24 -15.74 12.42
N ALA A 145 -35.62 -16.71 11.72
CA ALA A 145 -35.09 -17.95 12.31
C ALA A 145 -36.09 -18.62 13.27
N ALA A 146 -37.38 -18.62 12.90
CA ALA A 146 -38.45 -19.12 13.75
C ALA A 146 -38.31 -20.63 13.94
N PRO A 147 -38.24 -21.14 15.19
CA PRO A 147 -38.11 -22.57 15.47
C PRO A 147 -39.37 -23.36 15.09
N THR A 148 -40.48 -22.68 14.83
CA THR A 148 -41.76 -23.27 14.43
C THR A 148 -42.50 -22.30 13.50
N ILE A 149 -43.02 -22.83 12.40
CA ILE A 149 -43.79 -22.13 11.39
C ILE A 149 -45.19 -22.74 11.39
N ASP A 150 -46.20 -21.95 11.78
CA ASP A 150 -47.60 -22.36 11.75
C ASP A 150 -48.07 -22.49 10.27
N VAL A 151 -48.67 -23.63 9.93
CA VAL A 151 -49.21 -23.91 8.59
C VAL A 151 -50.73 -24.06 8.56
N THR A 152 -51.42 -23.81 9.66
CA THR A 152 -52.88 -23.95 9.76
C THR A 152 -53.63 -22.97 8.83
N SER A 153 -53.00 -21.84 8.47
CA SER A 153 -53.56 -20.88 7.51
C SER A 153 -53.65 -21.42 6.07
N LEU A 154 -52.97 -22.52 5.75
CA LEU A 154 -53.06 -23.22 4.46
C LEU A 154 -54.34 -24.04 4.32
N GLY A 155 -55.13 -24.18 5.40
CA GLY A 155 -56.30 -25.03 5.48
C GLY A 155 -55.97 -26.42 6.04
N THR A 156 -56.86 -27.38 5.84
CA THR A 156 -56.69 -28.75 6.35
C THR A 156 -55.59 -29.48 5.57
N LEU A 157 -54.47 -29.77 6.25
CA LEU A 157 -53.37 -30.59 5.74
C LEU A 157 -53.44 -31.98 6.38
N PRO A 158 -54.08 -32.99 5.74
CA PRO A 158 -54.22 -34.31 6.35
C PRO A 158 -52.88 -35.03 6.46
N ALA A 159 -52.63 -35.73 7.56
CA ALA A 159 -51.42 -36.52 7.76
C ALA A 159 -51.45 -37.82 6.93
N THR A 160 -51.31 -37.71 5.60
CA THR A 160 -51.22 -38.84 4.65
C THR A 160 -49.89 -38.83 3.90
N ASN A 161 -49.50 -39.97 3.33
CA ASN A 161 -48.26 -40.11 2.57
C ASN A 161 -48.15 -39.06 1.45
N GLU A 162 -49.22 -38.89 0.67
CA GLU A 162 -49.25 -37.93 -0.44
C GLU A 162 -49.09 -36.48 0.02
N GLN A 163 -49.67 -36.13 1.17
CA GLN A 163 -49.58 -34.78 1.70
C GLN A 163 -48.19 -34.47 2.25
N PHE A 164 -47.54 -35.44 2.89
CA PHE A 164 -46.16 -35.32 3.34
C PHE A 164 -45.19 -35.22 2.15
N ASP A 165 -45.30 -36.11 1.16
CA ASP A 165 -44.45 -36.07 -0.04
C ASP A 165 -44.57 -34.72 -0.78
N ALA A 166 -45.80 -34.20 -0.95
CA ALA A 166 -46.03 -32.91 -1.57
C ALA A 166 -45.47 -31.73 -0.74
N LEU A 167 -45.57 -31.80 0.59
CA LEU A 167 -45.08 -30.78 1.50
C LEU A 167 -43.55 -30.73 1.51
N PHE A 168 -42.88 -31.89 1.63
CA PHE A 168 -41.43 -31.98 1.62
C PHE A 168 -40.85 -31.57 0.28
N ARG A 169 -41.45 -32.02 -0.83
CA ARG A 169 -41.06 -31.54 -2.16
C ARG A 169 -41.16 -30.03 -2.28
N SER A 170 -42.27 -29.45 -1.84
CA SER A 170 -42.46 -28.00 -1.89
C SER A 170 -41.46 -27.25 -0.98
N TYR A 171 -41.10 -27.81 0.18
CA TYR A 171 -40.10 -27.24 1.08
C TYR A 171 -38.70 -27.24 0.45
N ILE A 172 -38.28 -28.37 -0.11
CA ILE A 172 -36.95 -28.52 -0.72
C ILE A 172 -36.83 -27.70 -2.00
N ASP A 173 -37.81 -27.77 -2.91
CA ASP A 173 -37.79 -26.98 -4.14
C ASP A 173 -37.72 -25.46 -3.82
N HIS A 174 -38.45 -24.99 -2.79
CA HIS A 174 -38.42 -23.59 -2.35
C HIS A 174 -37.09 -23.19 -1.67
N MET A 175 -36.38 -24.14 -1.07
CA MET A 175 -35.03 -23.95 -0.52
C MET A 175 -33.97 -23.93 -1.63
N LEU A 176 -34.13 -24.75 -2.67
CA LEU A 176 -33.27 -24.75 -3.87
C LEU A 176 -33.35 -23.41 -4.61
N ASP A 177 -34.51 -22.75 -4.63
CA ASP A 177 -34.69 -21.39 -5.14
C ASP A 177 -34.02 -20.30 -4.26
N ARG A 178 -33.48 -20.67 -3.08
CA ARG A 178 -32.84 -19.77 -2.11
C ARG A 178 -31.51 -20.35 -1.61
N PRO A 179 -30.51 -20.51 -2.49
CA PRO A 179 -29.23 -21.08 -2.09
C PRO A 179 -28.47 -20.23 -1.05
N GLY A 180 -28.87 -18.97 -0.85
CA GLY A 180 -28.36 -18.09 0.20
C GLY A 180 -28.84 -18.41 1.63
N LEU A 181 -29.69 -19.43 1.83
CA LEU A 181 -30.11 -19.90 3.16
C LEU A 181 -28.96 -20.65 3.87
N PHE A 182 -27.93 -19.91 4.27
CA PHE A 182 -26.71 -20.46 4.89
C PHE A 182 -26.96 -21.06 6.28
N ASN A 183 -28.03 -20.68 6.98
CA ASN A 183 -28.33 -21.13 8.35
C ASN A 183 -29.33 -22.29 8.42
N VAL A 184 -29.85 -22.80 7.30
CA VAL A 184 -30.96 -23.77 7.27
C VAL A 184 -30.52 -25.07 6.61
N ARG A 185 -30.88 -26.22 7.19
CA ARG A 185 -30.70 -27.54 6.57
C ARG A 185 -31.97 -27.98 5.84
N THR A 186 -31.77 -28.82 4.83
CA THR A 186 -32.85 -29.53 4.10
C THR A 186 -33.68 -30.46 5.00
N TYR A 187 -33.18 -30.84 6.17
CA TYR A 187 -33.92 -31.60 7.17
C TYR A 187 -35.07 -30.78 7.78
N LEU A 188 -36.26 -31.37 7.82
CA LEU A 188 -37.47 -30.72 8.32
C LEU A 188 -38.25 -31.65 9.26
N ASN A 189 -38.76 -31.10 10.36
CA ASN A 189 -39.78 -31.76 11.19
C ASN A 189 -41.16 -31.16 10.92
N ALA A 190 -42.20 -31.99 10.93
CA ALA A 190 -43.59 -31.58 10.85
C ALA A 190 -44.34 -32.00 12.12
N ALA A 191 -45.02 -31.05 12.76
CA ALA A 191 -45.83 -31.30 13.95
C ALA A 191 -47.25 -31.73 13.58
N LEU A 192 -47.73 -32.76 14.25
CA LEU A 192 -49.10 -33.24 14.10
C LEU A 192 -50.06 -32.61 15.12
N SER A 193 -51.33 -32.50 14.74
CA SER A 193 -52.43 -32.17 15.65
C SER A 193 -52.54 -33.16 16.81
N ALA A 194 -53.24 -32.79 17.89
CA ALA A 194 -53.40 -33.65 19.06
C ALA A 194 -54.06 -35.02 18.75
N ASP A 195 -54.96 -35.05 17.77
CA ASP A 195 -55.60 -36.27 17.26
C ASP A 195 -54.79 -36.98 16.15
N ARG A 196 -53.65 -36.40 15.76
CA ARG A 196 -52.66 -36.90 14.79
C ARG A 196 -53.21 -37.10 13.39
N THR A 197 -54.27 -36.37 13.05
CA THR A 197 -54.92 -36.42 11.73
C THR A 197 -54.46 -35.32 10.79
N GLN A 198 -53.82 -34.26 11.30
CA GLN A 198 -53.41 -33.10 10.51
C GLN A 198 -51.99 -32.64 10.82
N ILE A 199 -51.33 -32.05 9.82
CA ILE A 199 -50.07 -31.31 9.97
C ILE A 199 -50.41 -29.87 10.34
N VAL A 200 -49.90 -29.39 11.46
CA VAL A 200 -50.26 -28.07 12.01
C VAL A 200 -49.09 -27.09 12.04
N ALA A 201 -47.86 -27.59 12.07
CA ALA A 201 -46.67 -26.73 12.03
C ALA A 201 -45.48 -27.42 11.36
N LEU A 202 -44.55 -26.61 10.87
CA LEU A 202 -43.25 -27.00 10.35
C LEU A 202 -42.15 -26.50 11.27
N LEU A 203 -41.13 -27.31 11.49
CA LEU A 203 -39.99 -27.01 12.35
C LEU A 203 -38.71 -27.18 11.52
N PRO A 204 -38.29 -26.13 10.79
CA PRO A 204 -37.02 -26.14 10.08
C PRO A 204 -35.87 -26.38 11.04
N SER A 205 -34.84 -27.04 10.55
CA SER A 205 -33.61 -27.17 11.29
C SER A 205 -32.71 -25.97 10.97
N TYR A 206 -32.19 -25.31 12.01
CA TYR A 206 -31.22 -24.21 11.89
C TYR A 206 -29.88 -24.56 12.51
N ILE A 207 -28.78 -23.93 12.06
CA ILE A 207 -27.48 -24.02 12.76
C ILE A 207 -27.63 -23.34 14.11
N THR A 208 -28.25 -22.15 14.11
CA THR A 208 -28.62 -21.41 15.31
C THR A 208 -29.92 -20.63 15.10
N THR A 209 -30.67 -20.40 16.18
CA THR A 209 -31.80 -19.45 16.23
C THR A 209 -31.48 -18.23 17.10
N ASP A 210 -30.26 -18.18 17.67
CA ASP A 210 -29.78 -17.03 18.43
C ASP A 210 -29.43 -15.87 17.50
N ALA A 211 -30.06 -14.71 17.72
CA ALA A 211 -29.97 -13.57 16.82
C ALA A 211 -28.56 -12.98 16.72
N ASP A 212 -27.80 -12.95 17.83
CA ASP A 212 -26.45 -12.40 17.84
C ASP A 212 -25.48 -13.33 17.10
N THR A 213 -25.58 -14.64 17.33
CA THR A 213 -24.81 -15.66 16.62
C THR A 213 -25.15 -15.65 15.13
N LEU A 214 -26.44 -15.58 14.78
CA LEU A 214 -26.90 -15.52 13.39
C LEU A 214 -26.37 -14.27 12.66
N ALA A 215 -26.35 -13.11 13.33
CA ALA A 215 -25.80 -11.89 12.77
C ALA A 215 -24.29 -11.98 12.50
N GLN A 216 -23.53 -12.62 13.39
CA GLN A 216 -22.11 -12.88 13.18
C GLN A 216 -21.88 -13.86 12.03
N MET A 217 -22.64 -14.96 11.98
CA MET A 217 -22.59 -15.93 10.89
C MET A 217 -22.91 -15.28 9.54
N GLN A 218 -23.92 -14.41 9.47
CA GLN A 218 -24.22 -13.64 8.25
C GLN A 218 -23.02 -12.80 7.83
N ALA A 219 -22.36 -12.10 8.76
CA ALA A 219 -21.20 -11.27 8.45
C ALA A 219 -20.02 -12.09 7.90
N ASP A 220 -19.76 -13.26 8.49
CA ASP A 220 -18.69 -14.16 8.05
C ASP A 220 -19.01 -14.81 6.69
N PHE A 221 -20.27 -15.17 6.46
CA PHE A 221 -20.76 -15.68 5.18
C PHE A 221 -20.63 -14.60 4.09
N ASP A 222 -21.12 -13.39 4.34
CA ASP A 222 -21.05 -12.25 3.42
C ASP A 222 -19.62 -11.88 3.06
N LEU A 223 -18.69 -11.93 4.03
CA LEU A 223 -17.28 -11.67 3.80
C LEU A 223 -16.67 -12.70 2.82
N ASN A 224 -16.97 -13.98 3.01
CA ASN A 224 -16.45 -15.02 2.13
C ASN A 224 -17.11 -15.01 0.74
N VAL A 225 -18.39 -14.64 0.66
CA VAL A 225 -19.07 -14.37 -0.61
C VAL A 225 -18.40 -13.21 -1.35
N GLN A 226 -18.10 -12.10 -0.66
CA GLN A 226 -17.37 -10.98 -1.25
C GLN A 226 -15.99 -11.39 -1.75
N ARG A 227 -15.27 -12.27 -1.01
CA ARG A 227 -13.96 -12.80 -1.42
C ARG A 227 -14.05 -13.65 -2.68
N ALA A 228 -15.04 -14.53 -2.76
CA ALA A 228 -15.28 -15.35 -3.95
C ALA A 228 -15.64 -14.45 -5.16
N LEU A 229 -16.55 -13.50 -4.97
CA LEU A 229 -16.99 -12.59 -6.03
C LEU A 229 -15.91 -11.62 -6.49
N ALA A 230 -14.91 -11.29 -5.66
CA ALA A 230 -13.74 -10.54 -6.10
C ALA A 230 -12.92 -11.27 -7.18
N CYS A 231 -13.13 -12.56 -7.39
CA CYS A 231 -12.50 -13.32 -8.47
C CYS A 231 -13.19 -13.16 -9.82
N VAL A 232 -14.35 -12.49 -9.87
CA VAL A 232 -15.11 -12.25 -11.10
C VAL A 232 -15.34 -10.76 -11.35
N ASP A 233 -15.55 -10.40 -12.61
CA ASP A 233 -15.84 -9.04 -13.07
C ASP A 233 -16.88 -9.07 -14.18
N ASP A 234 -17.61 -7.96 -14.37
CA ASP A 234 -18.68 -7.86 -15.37
C ASP A 234 -18.18 -8.03 -16.81
N SER A 235 -16.88 -7.88 -17.06
CA SER A 235 -16.28 -8.13 -18.38
C SER A 235 -16.01 -9.60 -18.69
N MET A 236 -16.14 -10.50 -17.72
CA MET A 236 -15.93 -11.95 -17.90
C MET A 236 -17.14 -12.62 -18.55
N THR A 237 -16.89 -13.64 -19.38
CA THR A 237 -17.95 -14.53 -19.88
C THR A 237 -18.51 -15.37 -18.73
N ASP A 238 -19.77 -15.82 -18.86
CA ASP A 238 -20.39 -16.67 -17.84
C ASP A 238 -19.59 -17.96 -17.62
N GLU A 239 -19.06 -18.57 -18.68
CA GLU A 239 -18.12 -19.69 -18.60
C GLU A 239 -16.90 -19.40 -17.69
N SER A 240 -16.30 -18.21 -17.84
CA SER A 240 -15.15 -17.80 -17.05
C SER A 240 -15.53 -17.51 -15.59
N LYS A 241 -16.74 -16.97 -15.35
CA LYS A 241 -17.27 -16.75 -14.00
C LYS A 241 -17.52 -18.07 -13.28
N VAL A 242 -18.15 -19.04 -13.97
CA VAL A 242 -18.37 -20.39 -13.41
C VAL A 242 -17.04 -21.03 -13.03
N TYR A 243 -16.04 -20.95 -13.91
CA TYR A 243 -14.71 -21.48 -13.62
C TYR A 243 -14.07 -20.81 -12.40
N ALA A 244 -14.05 -19.47 -12.34
CA ALA A 244 -13.40 -18.74 -11.26
C ALA A 244 -14.04 -19.00 -9.89
N LEU A 245 -15.38 -19.11 -9.83
CA LEU A 245 -16.12 -19.36 -8.59
C LEU A 245 -16.06 -20.83 -8.16
N HIS A 246 -16.13 -21.76 -9.12
CA HIS A 246 -15.88 -23.17 -8.86
C HIS A 246 -14.47 -23.40 -8.32
N ASP A 247 -13.46 -22.83 -8.99
CA ASP A 247 -12.07 -22.94 -8.60
C ASP A 247 -11.82 -22.31 -7.22
N TRP A 248 -12.44 -21.16 -6.93
CA TRP A 248 -12.40 -20.57 -5.59
C TRP A 248 -12.97 -21.54 -4.55
N LEU A 249 -14.17 -22.09 -4.78
CA LEU A 249 -14.86 -22.96 -3.84
C LEU A 249 -14.05 -24.24 -3.55
N CYS A 250 -13.60 -24.95 -4.57
CA CYS A 250 -12.82 -26.19 -4.40
C CYS A 250 -11.45 -25.95 -3.75
N ASN A 251 -10.88 -24.75 -3.85
CA ASN A 251 -9.62 -24.41 -3.15
C ASN A 251 -9.82 -23.95 -1.69
N HIS A 252 -11.06 -23.71 -1.25
CA HIS A 252 -11.38 -23.15 0.08
C HIS A 252 -12.27 -24.05 0.93
N ALA A 253 -12.81 -25.13 0.37
CA ALA A 253 -13.56 -26.15 1.08
C ALA A 253 -12.87 -27.52 0.98
N THR A 254 -13.19 -28.42 1.89
CA THR A 254 -12.80 -29.83 1.83
C THR A 254 -13.99 -30.72 2.16
N TYR A 255 -14.09 -31.85 1.44
CA TYR A 255 -15.22 -32.76 1.60
C TYR A 255 -15.22 -33.45 2.99
N ASN A 256 -16.32 -33.29 3.74
CA ASN A 256 -16.48 -33.84 5.07
C ASN A 256 -17.08 -35.26 5.04
N ARG A 257 -16.23 -36.28 4.88
CA ARG A 257 -16.64 -37.70 4.88
C ARG A 257 -17.25 -38.19 6.19
N GLY A 258 -16.83 -37.62 7.32
CA GLY A 258 -17.29 -38.01 8.64
C GLY A 258 -18.75 -37.62 8.92
N ALA A 259 -19.30 -36.67 8.16
CA ALA A 259 -20.68 -36.23 8.29
C ALA A 259 -21.71 -37.18 7.64
N VAL A 260 -21.27 -38.10 6.76
CA VAL A 260 -22.15 -38.93 5.90
C VAL A 260 -21.96 -40.45 6.10
N ALA A 261 -21.10 -40.90 7.01
CA ALA A 261 -20.75 -42.33 7.13
C ALA A 261 -21.92 -43.21 7.60
N PRO A 262 -22.40 -44.18 6.78
CA PRO A 262 -23.41 -45.17 7.17
C PRO A 262 -22.79 -46.44 7.80
N ASP A 263 -21.46 -46.58 7.77
CA ASP A 263 -20.76 -47.87 7.94
C ASP A 263 -19.88 -47.96 9.22
N ALA A 264 -20.29 -47.34 10.33
CA ALA A 264 -19.64 -47.66 11.60
C ALA A 264 -19.87 -49.15 11.91
N ASP A 265 -18.78 -49.92 12.02
CA ASP A 265 -18.82 -51.38 12.26
C ASP A 265 -19.74 -51.68 13.46
N PRO A 266 -20.83 -52.45 13.27
CA PRO A 266 -21.81 -52.71 14.32
C PRO A 266 -21.27 -53.56 15.48
N ASN A 267 -20.00 -53.99 15.44
CA ASN A 267 -19.35 -54.72 16.51
C ASN A 267 -18.22 -53.96 17.22
N ASP A 268 -18.01 -52.67 16.93
CA ASP A 268 -17.08 -51.83 17.69
C ASP A 268 -17.71 -51.45 19.05
N PRO A 269 -17.17 -51.92 20.19
CA PRO A 269 -17.72 -51.59 21.50
C PRO A 269 -17.57 -50.10 21.84
N GLU A 270 -16.72 -49.34 21.13
CA GLU A 270 -16.59 -47.89 21.29
C GLU A 270 -17.71 -47.09 20.62
N ALA A 271 -18.57 -47.74 19.83
CA ALA A 271 -19.82 -47.17 19.33
C ALA A 271 -20.91 -47.23 20.43
N GLU A 272 -20.70 -46.48 21.51
CA GLU A 272 -21.77 -46.17 22.46
C GLU A 272 -22.73 -45.14 21.82
N ASP A 273 -23.84 -45.66 21.30
CA ASP A 273 -25.19 -45.05 21.23
C ASP A 273 -25.27 -43.58 21.70
N SER A 274 -24.92 -42.63 20.83
CA SER A 274 -25.30 -41.21 20.98
C SER A 274 -24.86 -40.40 19.75
N ASP A 275 -25.74 -39.52 19.29
CA ASP A 275 -25.63 -38.24 18.53
C ASP A 275 -24.30 -37.71 17.88
N ALA A 276 -23.17 -38.42 17.89
CA ALA A 276 -21.99 -38.13 17.08
C ALA A 276 -22.31 -38.12 15.57
N ALA A 277 -23.38 -38.79 15.15
CA ALA A 277 -23.93 -38.82 13.80
C ALA A 277 -24.43 -37.45 13.26
N LYS A 278 -24.37 -36.37 14.07
CA LYS A 278 -24.82 -35.00 13.73
C LYS A 278 -23.74 -33.92 13.94
N ALA A 279 -22.49 -34.30 14.21
CA ALA A 279 -21.43 -33.43 14.74
C ALA A 279 -20.81 -32.39 13.77
N SER A 280 -21.35 -32.18 12.57
CA SER A 280 -21.01 -31.00 11.74
C SER A 280 -22.22 -30.56 10.93
N TYR A 281 -23.27 -30.14 11.63
CA TYR A 281 -24.48 -29.59 11.05
C TYR A 281 -24.24 -28.47 9.99
N PRO A 282 -23.25 -27.56 10.15
CA PRO A 282 -22.90 -26.58 9.11
C PRO A 282 -22.49 -27.18 7.77
N SER A 283 -21.88 -28.37 7.76
CA SER A 283 -21.38 -29.03 6.54
C SER A 283 -22.48 -29.42 5.54
N PHE A 284 -23.76 -29.33 5.91
CA PHE A 284 -24.90 -29.54 5.02
C PHE A 284 -25.52 -28.24 4.48
N THR A 285 -24.97 -27.09 4.83
CA THR A 285 -25.47 -25.76 4.48
C THR A 285 -24.40 -25.02 3.69
N ALA A 286 -24.75 -23.97 2.93
CA ALA A 286 -23.75 -23.15 2.24
C ALA A 286 -22.68 -22.58 3.21
N TYR A 287 -23.03 -22.37 4.49
CA TYR A 287 -22.10 -21.88 5.51
C TYR A 287 -20.90 -22.81 5.73
N GLY A 288 -21.10 -24.13 5.67
CA GLY A 288 -20.05 -25.12 5.90
C GLY A 288 -18.90 -24.99 4.90
N CYS A 289 -19.20 -24.93 3.60
CA CYS A 289 -18.19 -24.70 2.57
C CYS A 289 -17.65 -23.27 2.58
N MET A 290 -18.52 -22.26 2.75
CA MET A 290 -18.13 -20.86 2.58
C MET A 290 -17.33 -20.29 3.76
N VAL A 291 -17.56 -20.78 4.98
CA VAL A 291 -16.97 -20.21 6.21
C VAL A 291 -16.13 -21.22 6.96
N ASP A 292 -16.67 -22.41 7.24
CA ASP A 292 -15.97 -23.43 8.02
C ASP A 292 -14.93 -24.21 7.18
N GLY A 293 -15.00 -24.10 5.85
CA GLY A 293 -14.14 -24.82 4.90
C GLY A 293 -14.39 -26.34 4.89
N LEU A 294 -15.52 -26.82 5.41
CA LEU A 294 -15.86 -28.24 5.51
C LEU A 294 -17.32 -28.47 5.11
N GLY A 295 -17.56 -29.23 4.04
CA GLY A 295 -18.91 -29.45 3.52
C GLY A 295 -19.12 -30.84 2.91
N VAL A 296 -20.38 -31.25 2.78
CA VAL A 296 -20.79 -32.38 1.93
C VAL A 296 -21.38 -31.88 0.61
N CYS A 297 -21.76 -32.78 -0.31
CA CYS A 297 -22.22 -32.43 -1.66
C CYS A 297 -23.32 -31.35 -1.69
N GLN A 298 -24.25 -31.44 -0.74
CA GLN A 298 -25.30 -30.43 -0.54
C GLN A 298 -24.74 -29.02 -0.24
N SER A 299 -23.71 -28.92 0.59
CA SER A 299 -23.07 -27.63 0.93
C SER A 299 -22.34 -27.04 -0.27
N TYR A 300 -21.60 -27.86 -1.03
CA TYR A 300 -20.94 -27.41 -2.27
C TYR A 300 -21.97 -26.89 -3.28
N MET A 301 -23.06 -27.64 -3.46
CA MET A 301 -24.14 -27.27 -4.37
C MET A 301 -24.77 -25.92 -4.01
N PHE A 302 -25.15 -25.71 -2.75
CA PHE A 302 -25.75 -24.45 -2.31
C PHE A 302 -24.75 -23.29 -2.36
N ALA A 303 -23.50 -23.50 -1.93
CA ALA A 303 -22.47 -22.48 -1.99
C ALA A 303 -22.20 -22.03 -3.43
N LEU A 304 -22.01 -22.99 -4.36
CA LEU A 304 -21.78 -22.66 -5.77
C LEU A 304 -23.00 -21.99 -6.41
N ALA A 305 -24.21 -22.50 -6.16
CA ALA A 305 -25.44 -21.87 -6.67
C ALA A 305 -25.56 -20.41 -6.22
N TYR A 306 -25.34 -20.15 -4.93
CA TYR A 306 -25.40 -18.80 -4.41
C TYR A 306 -24.35 -17.87 -5.03
N LEU A 307 -23.11 -18.34 -5.19
CA LEU A 307 -22.07 -17.56 -5.85
C LEU A 307 -22.39 -17.25 -7.32
N LEU A 308 -22.94 -18.22 -8.05
CA LEU A 308 -23.35 -18.06 -9.44
C LEU A 308 -24.51 -17.06 -9.57
N ASP A 309 -25.51 -17.13 -8.67
CA ASP A 309 -26.60 -16.17 -8.60
C ASP A 309 -26.08 -14.74 -8.39
N GLN A 310 -25.15 -14.57 -7.43
CA GLN A 310 -24.54 -13.26 -7.16
C GLN A 310 -23.68 -12.75 -8.34
N ALA A 311 -23.12 -13.65 -9.15
CA ALA A 311 -22.36 -13.31 -10.36
C ALA A 311 -23.24 -13.12 -11.62
N GLY A 312 -24.56 -13.31 -11.48
CA GLY A 312 -25.53 -13.19 -12.56
C GLY A 312 -25.48 -14.34 -13.58
N VAL A 313 -24.98 -15.51 -13.17
CA VAL A 313 -24.93 -16.71 -14.01
C VAL A 313 -26.14 -17.59 -13.72
N GLU A 314 -26.95 -17.85 -14.75
CA GLU A 314 -28.11 -18.72 -14.64
C GLU A 314 -27.68 -20.15 -14.30
N ASN A 315 -28.20 -20.68 -13.20
CA ASN A 315 -27.85 -22.00 -12.68
C ASN A 315 -29.07 -22.63 -11.97
N ALA A 316 -28.97 -23.93 -11.68
CA ALA A 316 -29.96 -24.69 -10.95
C ALA A 316 -29.26 -25.73 -10.04
N PRO A 317 -29.50 -25.69 -8.71
CA PRO A 317 -29.05 -26.74 -7.80
C PRO A 317 -29.94 -28.00 -7.92
N LEU A 318 -29.33 -29.18 -7.93
CA LEU A 318 -29.98 -30.49 -8.10
C LEU A 318 -29.68 -31.39 -6.91
N LEU A 319 -30.73 -31.94 -6.28
CA LEU A 319 -30.61 -32.95 -5.21
C LEU A 319 -31.23 -34.26 -5.68
N VAL A 320 -30.43 -35.32 -5.74
CA VAL A 320 -30.79 -36.62 -6.34
C VAL A 320 -30.83 -37.70 -5.27
N THR A 321 -32.04 -38.09 -4.90
CA THR A 321 -32.28 -39.01 -3.78
C THR A 321 -31.84 -40.44 -4.08
N SER A 322 -31.94 -40.87 -5.35
CA SER A 322 -31.53 -42.21 -5.78
C SER A 322 -30.02 -42.45 -5.74
N GLU A 323 -29.22 -41.37 -5.73
CA GLU A 323 -27.75 -41.43 -5.65
C GLU A 323 -27.22 -40.91 -4.32
N ASN A 324 -28.09 -40.37 -3.46
CA ASN A 324 -27.69 -39.67 -2.24
C ASN A 324 -26.62 -38.59 -2.55
N HIS A 325 -26.86 -37.78 -3.58
CA HIS A 325 -25.88 -36.83 -4.09
C HIS A 325 -26.51 -35.54 -4.61
N ALA A 326 -25.72 -34.46 -4.68
CA ALA A 326 -26.17 -33.13 -5.05
C ALA A 326 -25.10 -32.36 -5.83
N TRP A 327 -25.51 -31.60 -6.86
CA TRP A 327 -24.61 -30.82 -7.73
C TRP A 327 -25.37 -29.69 -8.47
N ASN A 328 -24.68 -28.93 -9.33
CA ASN A 328 -25.28 -27.82 -10.06
C ASN A 328 -25.41 -28.10 -11.57
N ALA A 329 -26.45 -27.56 -12.18
CA ALA A 329 -26.52 -27.32 -13.62
C ALA A 329 -26.35 -25.81 -13.88
N VAL A 330 -25.66 -25.43 -14.94
CA VAL A 330 -25.39 -24.04 -15.32
C VAL A 330 -25.76 -23.81 -16.79
N ASN A 331 -26.38 -22.68 -17.09
CA ASN A 331 -26.74 -22.30 -18.46
C ASN A 331 -25.66 -21.39 -19.04
N LEU A 332 -25.01 -21.87 -20.10
CA LEU A 332 -24.00 -21.13 -20.85
C LEU A 332 -24.47 -20.95 -22.29
N ASP A 333 -24.76 -19.72 -22.68
CA ASP A 333 -25.22 -19.35 -24.03
C ASP A 333 -26.44 -20.17 -24.54
N GLY A 334 -27.35 -20.55 -23.62
CA GLY A 334 -28.56 -21.30 -23.93
C GLY A 334 -28.39 -22.82 -23.92
N SER A 335 -27.21 -23.33 -23.54
CA SER A 335 -26.96 -24.75 -23.31
C SER A 335 -26.69 -25.05 -21.84
N TRP A 336 -27.26 -26.14 -21.34
CA TRP A 336 -27.09 -26.56 -19.95
C TRP A 336 -25.92 -27.53 -19.79
N TYR A 337 -25.07 -27.26 -18.81
CA TYR A 337 -23.92 -28.07 -18.44
C TYR A 337 -23.98 -28.40 -16.94
N HIS A 338 -23.48 -29.57 -16.55
CA HIS A 338 -23.38 -29.98 -15.16
C HIS A 338 -22.00 -29.66 -14.58
N VAL A 339 -21.99 -29.28 -13.31
CA VAL A 339 -20.80 -28.98 -12.51
C VAL A 339 -20.93 -29.68 -11.18
N ASP A 340 -20.00 -30.59 -10.89
CA ASP A 340 -19.91 -31.29 -9.60
C ASP A 340 -18.64 -30.89 -8.86
N ALA A 341 -18.74 -29.79 -8.12
CA ALA A 341 -17.63 -29.23 -7.36
C ALA A 341 -17.11 -30.16 -6.25
N THR A 342 -17.93 -31.14 -5.82
CA THR A 342 -17.53 -32.13 -4.82
C THR A 342 -16.63 -33.19 -5.41
N TRP A 343 -16.95 -33.71 -6.60
CA TRP A 343 -16.09 -34.67 -7.28
C TRP A 343 -14.85 -34.04 -7.92
N ASP A 344 -14.90 -32.73 -8.21
CA ASP A 344 -13.76 -31.95 -8.70
C ASP A 344 -12.79 -31.50 -7.59
N ASP A 345 -13.22 -31.55 -6.32
CA ASP A 345 -12.40 -31.31 -5.13
C ASP A 345 -11.55 -32.54 -4.81
N ASN A 346 -10.23 -32.42 -4.97
CA ASN A 346 -9.32 -33.56 -5.12
C ASN A 346 -8.52 -33.91 -3.85
N ASP A 347 -9.04 -33.67 -2.64
CA ASP A 347 -8.24 -33.91 -1.42
C ASP A 347 -8.96 -34.65 -0.27
N ASP A 348 -8.43 -35.84 0.03
CA ASP A 348 -8.68 -36.66 1.23
C ASP A 348 -8.00 -36.12 2.49
N SER A 349 -7.28 -34.99 2.42
CA SER A 349 -6.24 -34.66 3.40
C SER A 349 -6.25 -33.25 4.01
N GLY A 350 -7.20 -32.38 3.65
CA GLY A 350 -7.35 -31.08 4.29
C GLY A 350 -6.15 -30.14 4.08
N ALA A 351 -5.79 -29.84 2.82
CA ALA A 351 -5.36 -28.54 2.30
C ALA A 351 -4.57 -28.65 0.97
N THR A 352 -4.99 -27.88 -0.05
CA THR A 352 -4.23 -27.39 -1.23
C THR A 352 -3.85 -28.38 -2.35
N GLY A 353 -4.86 -28.97 -3.01
CA GLY A 353 -4.74 -29.51 -4.37
C GLY A 353 -5.56 -28.68 -5.36
N ASN A 354 -5.01 -28.35 -6.54
CA ASN A 354 -5.81 -27.75 -7.62
C ASN A 354 -6.98 -28.68 -7.98
N PRO A 355 -8.18 -28.15 -8.31
CA PRO A 355 -9.32 -28.96 -8.73
C PRO A 355 -8.95 -29.85 -9.91
N ASP A 356 -9.56 -31.04 -9.99
CA ASP A 356 -9.23 -31.99 -11.05
C ASP A 356 -10.04 -31.75 -12.35
N TYR A 357 -11.17 -31.02 -12.24
CA TYR A 357 -12.10 -30.64 -13.30
C TYR A 357 -12.66 -31.84 -14.10
N SER A 358 -12.71 -33.02 -13.49
CA SER A 358 -13.24 -34.25 -14.05
C SER A 358 -14.73 -34.16 -14.41
N TYR A 359 -15.51 -33.42 -13.64
CA TYR A 359 -16.97 -33.24 -13.73
C TYR A 359 -17.37 -31.77 -13.95
N PHE A 360 -16.40 -30.91 -14.26
CA PHE A 360 -16.63 -29.51 -14.56
C PHE A 360 -17.15 -29.29 -16.00
N LEU A 361 -18.29 -28.58 -16.10
CA LEU A 361 -18.96 -28.16 -17.35
C LEU A 361 -19.16 -29.28 -18.36
N LYS A 362 -19.85 -30.35 -17.93
CA LYS A 362 -20.13 -31.54 -18.74
C LYS A 362 -21.56 -31.53 -19.29
N SER A 363 -21.74 -31.93 -20.54
CA SER A 363 -23.08 -32.11 -21.12
C SER A 363 -23.87 -33.19 -20.35
N GLY A 364 -25.20 -33.06 -20.28
CA GLY A 364 -26.06 -34.06 -19.63
C GLY A 364 -25.88 -35.47 -20.21
N THR A 365 -25.64 -35.57 -21.52
CA THR A 365 -25.35 -36.87 -22.15
C THR A 365 -24.01 -37.49 -21.76
N TRP A 366 -23.01 -36.66 -21.43
CA TRP A 366 -21.74 -37.15 -20.91
C TRP A 366 -21.88 -37.51 -19.44
N PHE A 367 -22.55 -36.66 -18.66
CA PHE A 367 -22.75 -36.81 -17.22
C PHE A 367 -23.48 -38.12 -16.88
N ALA A 368 -24.51 -38.47 -17.66
CA ALA A 368 -25.24 -39.74 -17.51
C ALA A 368 -24.47 -40.99 -17.97
N SER A 369 -23.45 -40.83 -18.83
CA SER A 369 -22.71 -41.96 -19.42
C SER A 369 -21.28 -41.53 -19.81
N PRO A 370 -20.40 -41.30 -18.83
CA PRO A 370 -19.05 -40.80 -19.09
C PRO A 370 -18.14 -41.89 -19.66
N ALA A 371 -16.92 -41.50 -20.04
CA ALA A 371 -15.92 -42.43 -20.55
C ALA A 371 -15.45 -43.43 -19.46
N ALA A 372 -14.91 -44.58 -19.87
CA ALA A 372 -14.41 -45.59 -18.94
C ALA A 372 -13.35 -45.00 -17.98
N GLY A 373 -13.59 -45.16 -16.67
CA GLY A 373 -12.75 -44.60 -15.60
C GLY A 373 -13.38 -43.46 -14.81
N TYR A 374 -14.53 -42.94 -15.24
CA TYR A 374 -15.34 -41.96 -14.53
C TYR A 374 -16.61 -42.59 -13.94
N HIS A 375 -17.11 -42.04 -12.84
CA HIS A 375 -18.35 -42.45 -12.20
C HIS A 375 -19.55 -41.88 -12.99
N PRO A 376 -20.53 -42.72 -13.39
CA PRO A 376 -21.75 -42.23 -14.02
C PRO A 376 -22.71 -41.66 -12.97
N HIS A 377 -23.13 -40.40 -13.13
CA HIS A 377 -24.23 -39.83 -12.37
C HIS A 377 -25.57 -40.30 -12.95
N SER A 378 -26.41 -40.90 -12.12
CA SER A 378 -27.62 -41.62 -12.52
C SER A 378 -28.85 -41.15 -11.74
N GLY A 379 -30.05 -41.53 -12.20
CA GLY A 379 -31.31 -41.22 -11.50
C GLY A 379 -31.74 -39.74 -11.49
N TRP A 380 -30.87 -38.82 -11.92
CA TRP A 380 -31.17 -37.39 -12.02
C TRP A 380 -32.14 -37.02 -13.15
N THR A 381 -32.36 -37.92 -14.11
CA THR A 381 -33.25 -37.68 -15.27
C THR A 381 -34.73 -37.90 -14.97
N ASP A 382 -35.07 -38.26 -13.73
CA ASP A 382 -36.44 -38.50 -13.29
C ASP A 382 -36.84 -37.48 -12.21
N SER A 383 -37.93 -36.77 -12.47
CA SER A 383 -38.55 -35.83 -11.52
C SER A 383 -39.01 -36.49 -10.22
N ALA A 384 -39.20 -37.81 -10.17
CA ALA A 384 -39.60 -38.49 -8.94
C ALA A 384 -38.43 -38.62 -7.95
N THR A 385 -37.20 -38.74 -8.45
CA THR A 385 -35.97 -38.97 -7.66
C THR A 385 -35.09 -37.74 -7.57
N THR A 386 -35.50 -36.62 -8.17
CA THR A 386 -34.69 -35.40 -8.28
C THR A 386 -35.50 -34.16 -7.91
N TYR A 387 -34.99 -33.39 -6.96
CA TYR A 387 -35.47 -32.04 -6.64
C TYR A 387 -34.74 -31.01 -7.49
N GLY A 388 -35.44 -29.92 -7.85
CA GLY A 388 -34.90 -28.91 -8.78
C GLY A 388 -34.83 -29.35 -10.25
N TRP A 389 -35.41 -30.49 -10.63
CA TRP A 389 -35.33 -31.05 -11.98
C TRP A 389 -36.04 -30.21 -13.06
N ASP A 390 -35.35 -29.97 -14.18
CA ASP A 390 -35.93 -29.54 -15.45
C ASP A 390 -35.46 -30.43 -16.62
N SER A 391 -36.37 -30.73 -17.54
CA SER A 391 -36.08 -31.47 -18.77
C SER A 391 -34.95 -30.88 -19.64
N SER A 392 -34.70 -29.56 -19.56
CA SER A 392 -33.64 -28.86 -20.31
C SER A 392 -32.23 -29.27 -19.90
N PHE A 393 -32.05 -29.87 -18.71
CA PHE A 393 -30.74 -30.29 -18.22
C PHE A 393 -30.17 -31.52 -18.96
N THR A 394 -30.97 -32.17 -19.80
CA THR A 394 -30.52 -33.31 -20.65
C THR A 394 -29.78 -32.90 -21.92
N ASP A 395 -29.21 -31.69 -21.95
CA ASP A 395 -28.53 -31.15 -23.14
C ASP A 395 -27.39 -32.08 -23.61
N SER A 396 -27.25 -32.17 -24.93
CA SER A 396 -26.28 -33.00 -25.63
C SER A 396 -25.13 -32.21 -26.22
N ASN A 397 -25.05 -30.90 -25.96
CA ASN A 397 -23.99 -30.03 -26.45
C ASN A 397 -22.63 -30.35 -25.79
N ARG A 398 -21.78 -31.07 -26.53
CA ARG A 398 -20.48 -31.57 -26.02
C ARG A 398 -19.30 -30.62 -26.20
N ASN A 399 -19.53 -29.34 -26.51
CA ASN A 399 -18.44 -28.40 -26.83
C ASN A 399 -17.39 -28.27 -25.72
N LEU A 400 -17.80 -28.40 -24.46
CA LEU A 400 -16.93 -28.25 -23.27
C LEU A 400 -16.49 -29.58 -22.65
N ASP A 401 -17.06 -30.73 -23.06
CA ASP A 401 -16.82 -32.03 -22.43
C ASP A 401 -15.33 -32.42 -22.39
N GLY A 402 -14.57 -32.07 -23.44
CA GLY A 402 -13.15 -32.40 -23.61
C GLY A 402 -12.17 -31.27 -23.26
N TYR A 403 -12.68 -30.14 -22.77
CA TYR A 403 -11.86 -28.95 -22.50
C TYR A 403 -10.83 -29.23 -21.39
N GLN A 404 -9.61 -28.72 -21.56
CA GLN A 404 -8.49 -28.98 -20.64
C GLN A 404 -8.38 -27.86 -19.59
N TRP A 405 -9.37 -27.81 -18.70
CA TRP A 405 -9.53 -26.77 -17.67
C TRP A 405 -8.31 -26.55 -16.79
N LYS A 406 -7.50 -27.59 -16.54
CA LYS A 406 -6.21 -27.48 -15.83
C LYS A 406 -5.20 -26.52 -16.47
N ARG A 407 -5.33 -26.21 -17.76
CA ARG A 407 -4.43 -25.27 -18.47
C ARG A 407 -4.78 -23.80 -18.21
N TYR A 408 -5.96 -23.52 -17.67
CA TYR A 408 -6.46 -22.18 -17.37
C TYR A 408 -6.13 -21.71 -15.94
N ALA A 409 -5.55 -22.60 -15.09
CA ALA A 409 -5.19 -22.30 -13.70
C ALA A 409 -3.68 -22.05 -13.54
N PRO A 410 -3.23 -20.80 -13.28
CA PRO A 410 -1.99 -20.58 -12.54
C PRO A 410 -2.26 -20.52 -11.03
N GLN A 411 -1.25 -20.97 -10.27
CA GLN A 411 -1.19 -21.14 -8.81
C GLN A 411 -2.03 -20.16 -7.98
N GLY A 412 -3.14 -20.66 -7.43
CA GLY A 412 -3.80 -20.13 -6.24
C GLY A 412 -4.53 -18.82 -6.44
N ASN A 413 -5.86 -18.86 -6.28
CA ASN A 413 -6.64 -17.66 -5.96
C ASN A 413 -6.22 -17.16 -4.57
N ARG A 414 -5.15 -16.34 -4.51
CA ARG A 414 -4.69 -15.70 -3.28
C ARG A 414 -5.56 -14.46 -3.02
N LEU A 415 -5.98 -14.30 -1.76
CA LEU A 415 -6.65 -13.09 -1.29
C LEU A 415 -5.78 -11.87 -1.60
N CYS A 416 -6.36 -10.88 -2.28
CA CYS A 416 -5.71 -9.62 -2.65
C CYS A 416 -6.71 -8.49 -2.41
N ASP A 417 -6.22 -7.34 -1.98
CA ASP A 417 -7.07 -6.20 -1.61
C ASP A 417 -7.65 -5.45 -2.83
N PHE A 418 -7.07 -5.63 -4.02
CA PHE A 418 -7.42 -4.88 -5.22
C PHE A 418 -7.42 -5.75 -6.47
N VAL A 419 -8.34 -5.45 -7.40
CA VAL A 419 -8.50 -6.17 -8.68
C VAL A 419 -8.66 -5.18 -9.83
N LYS A 420 -8.04 -5.46 -10.97
CA LYS A 420 -8.19 -4.71 -12.22
C LYS A 420 -8.23 -5.61 -13.43
N SER A 421 -9.30 -5.54 -14.21
CA SER A 421 -9.46 -6.28 -15.47
C SER A 421 -9.10 -5.42 -16.70
N SER A 422 -8.76 -6.10 -17.79
CA SER A 422 -8.55 -5.53 -19.12
C SER A 422 -8.86 -6.59 -20.18
N THR A 423 -9.36 -6.21 -21.34
CA THR A 423 -9.72 -7.14 -22.41
C THR A 423 -9.14 -6.74 -23.76
N ALA A 424 -8.93 -7.73 -24.63
CA ALA A 424 -8.54 -7.58 -26.02
C ALA A 424 -9.28 -8.66 -26.83
N GLY A 425 -10.51 -8.38 -27.26
CA GLY A 425 -11.38 -9.39 -27.89
C GLY A 425 -11.87 -10.42 -26.88
N ASP A 426 -11.71 -11.71 -27.17
CA ASP A 426 -12.02 -12.84 -26.28
C ASP A 426 -10.93 -13.10 -25.21
N LEU A 427 -9.82 -12.36 -25.22
CA LEU A 427 -8.74 -12.50 -24.25
C LEU A 427 -8.90 -11.44 -23.15
N ALA A 428 -8.99 -11.84 -21.90
CA ALA A 428 -9.03 -10.95 -20.73
C ALA A 428 -7.81 -11.17 -19.84
N LEU A 429 -7.36 -10.10 -19.17
CA LEU A 429 -6.31 -10.10 -18.15
C LEU A 429 -6.89 -9.45 -16.89
N VAL A 430 -6.87 -10.19 -15.79
CA VAL A 430 -7.16 -9.72 -14.44
C VAL A 430 -5.86 -9.58 -13.68
N VAL A 431 -5.62 -8.44 -13.04
CA VAL A 431 -4.49 -8.21 -12.15
C VAL A 431 -5.00 -7.96 -10.74
N LYS A 432 -4.48 -8.72 -9.78
CA LYS A 432 -4.76 -8.61 -8.35
C LYS A 432 -3.49 -8.19 -7.61
N TYR A 433 -3.62 -7.45 -6.51
CA TYR A 433 -2.47 -7.08 -5.67
C TYR A 433 -2.88 -6.76 -4.24
N ASP A 434 -1.96 -6.99 -3.30
CA ASP A 434 -2.11 -6.64 -1.88
C ASP A 434 -2.08 -5.11 -1.66
N ALA A 435 -2.54 -4.65 -0.50
CA ALA A 435 -2.33 -3.26 -0.09
C ALA A 435 -0.86 -2.86 -0.19
N LEU A 436 -0.63 -1.65 -0.74
CA LEU A 436 0.71 -1.13 -0.97
C LEU A 436 1.42 -0.94 0.37
N LYS A 437 2.60 -1.57 0.51
CA LYS A 437 3.45 -1.44 1.69
C LYS A 437 4.75 -0.75 1.33
N ALA A 438 5.20 0.12 2.22
CA ALA A 438 6.48 0.78 2.09
C ALA A 438 7.60 -0.13 2.62
N GLY A 439 8.64 -0.37 1.82
CA GLY A 439 9.81 -1.18 2.22
C GLY A 439 9.56 -2.68 2.32
N GLU A 440 8.42 -3.17 1.84
CA GLU A 440 8.10 -4.59 1.71
C GLU A 440 7.62 -4.87 0.27
N ASP A 441 7.83 -6.11 -0.19
CA ASP A 441 7.30 -6.55 -1.48
C ASP A 441 5.77 -6.52 -1.47
N THR A 442 5.20 -5.91 -2.51
CA THR A 442 3.80 -6.10 -2.87
C THR A 442 3.74 -7.11 -4.00
N ASP A 443 3.03 -8.21 -3.79
CA ASP A 443 2.83 -9.23 -4.83
C ASP A 443 1.73 -8.80 -5.80
N PHE A 444 2.03 -8.80 -7.09
CA PHE A 444 1.07 -8.62 -8.18
C PHE A 444 0.77 -9.96 -8.84
N PHE A 445 -0.50 -10.36 -8.87
CA PHE A 445 -0.97 -11.60 -9.49
C PHE A 445 -1.74 -11.27 -10.76
N ALA A 446 -1.34 -11.86 -11.87
CA ALA A 446 -1.90 -11.66 -13.19
C ALA A 446 -2.50 -12.98 -13.68
N GLN A 447 -3.72 -12.91 -14.18
CA GLN A 447 -4.47 -14.07 -14.62
C GLN A 447 -5.13 -13.78 -15.97
N GLY A 448 -4.90 -14.67 -16.92
CA GLY A 448 -5.48 -14.62 -18.25
C GLY A 448 -6.73 -15.47 -18.37
N TRP A 449 -7.68 -15.01 -19.20
CA TRP A 449 -8.92 -15.70 -19.50
C TRP A 449 -9.25 -15.62 -20.98
N GLY A 450 -9.96 -16.63 -21.50
CA GLY A 450 -10.40 -16.71 -22.89
C GLY A 450 -9.27 -16.79 -23.93
N GLY A 451 -9.60 -16.78 -25.21
CA GLY A 451 -8.65 -17.21 -26.24
C GLY A 451 -8.42 -18.73 -26.23
N LYS A 452 -7.17 -19.18 -26.39
CA LYS A 452 -6.80 -20.61 -26.57
C LYS A 452 -5.95 -21.19 -25.44
N GLY A 453 -5.60 -20.40 -24.43
CA GLY A 453 -5.15 -20.91 -23.13
C GLY A 453 -3.65 -21.21 -22.96
N ASP A 454 -2.75 -20.67 -23.80
CA ASP A 454 -1.29 -20.74 -23.56
C ASP A 454 -0.73 -19.36 -23.22
N TYR A 455 -0.84 -19.00 -21.95
CA TYR A 455 -0.64 -17.64 -21.46
C TYR A 455 0.79 -17.38 -20.99
N LEU A 456 1.38 -16.29 -21.48
CA LEU A 456 2.61 -15.70 -20.95
C LEU A 456 2.32 -14.32 -20.37
N TYR A 457 2.93 -14.03 -19.22
CA TYR A 457 2.77 -12.79 -18.49
C TYR A 457 4.08 -12.00 -18.48
N SER A 458 3.98 -10.67 -18.50
CA SER A 458 5.14 -9.78 -18.33
C SER A 458 4.78 -8.58 -17.49
N PHE A 459 5.75 -8.09 -16.73
CA PHE A 459 5.68 -6.90 -15.91
C PHE A 459 6.72 -5.89 -16.41
N GLN A 460 6.24 -4.81 -17.01
CA GLN A 460 7.12 -3.81 -17.64
C GLN A 460 7.81 -2.93 -16.60
N SER A 461 8.89 -2.27 -17.01
CA SER A 461 9.64 -1.36 -16.13
C SER A 461 8.71 -0.35 -15.44
N PRO A 462 8.66 -0.34 -14.09
CA PRO A 462 7.89 0.61 -13.31
C PRO A 462 8.30 2.03 -13.57
N MET A 463 7.33 2.94 -13.55
CA MET A 463 7.59 4.38 -13.64
C MET A 463 7.18 5.07 -12.36
N LEU A 464 7.98 6.02 -11.89
CA LEU A 464 7.65 6.92 -10.78
C LEU A 464 7.37 8.32 -11.34
N THR A 465 6.18 8.85 -11.06
CA THR A 465 5.84 10.24 -11.35
C THR A 465 5.88 11.03 -10.04
N ASP A 466 6.97 11.77 -9.85
CA ASP A 466 7.22 12.64 -8.69
C ASP A 466 7.31 14.13 -9.05
N GLY A 467 7.28 14.45 -10.35
CA GLY A 467 7.40 15.83 -10.86
C GLY A 467 8.82 16.39 -10.80
N LEU A 468 9.83 15.56 -10.50
CA LEU A 468 11.23 15.97 -10.36
C LEU A 468 12.13 15.41 -11.47
N SER A 469 11.84 14.23 -11.98
CA SER A 469 12.65 13.56 -13.00
C SER A 469 12.06 13.72 -14.40
N ASP A 470 12.91 14.12 -15.36
CA ASP A 470 12.59 14.05 -16.80
C ASP A 470 12.61 12.59 -17.30
N TYR A 471 13.24 11.68 -16.54
CA TYR A 471 13.31 10.25 -16.84
C TYR A 471 12.46 9.44 -15.83
N PRO A 472 11.24 9.03 -16.21
CA PRO A 472 10.26 8.50 -15.26
C PRO A 472 10.42 7.01 -14.94
N ASN A 473 11.20 6.24 -15.71
CA ASN A 473 11.41 4.81 -15.42
C ASN A 473 12.24 4.67 -14.14
N LEU A 474 11.90 3.70 -13.30
CA LEU A 474 12.69 3.33 -12.12
C LEU A 474 13.81 2.36 -12.49
N VAL A 475 13.50 1.38 -13.33
CA VAL A 475 14.44 0.38 -13.81
C VAL A 475 14.74 0.61 -15.29
N ASP A 476 15.99 0.46 -15.72
CA ASP A 476 16.36 0.58 -17.12
C ASP A 476 15.61 -0.49 -17.94
N PRO A 477 14.76 -0.10 -18.91
CA PRO A 477 14.00 -1.04 -19.73
C PRO A 477 14.89 -1.93 -20.61
N THR A 478 16.17 -1.60 -20.76
CA THR A 478 17.16 -2.41 -21.48
C THR A 478 17.94 -3.37 -20.58
N ASN A 479 17.72 -3.31 -19.25
CA ASN A 479 18.44 -4.15 -18.29
C ASN A 479 18.07 -5.63 -18.45
N ALA A 480 19.04 -6.43 -18.89
CA ALA A 480 18.83 -7.86 -19.16
C ALA A 480 18.45 -8.66 -17.90
N THR A 481 18.97 -8.31 -16.71
CA THR A 481 18.67 -9.01 -15.46
C THR A 481 17.22 -8.79 -15.04
N PHE A 482 16.75 -7.55 -15.09
CA PHE A 482 15.34 -7.23 -14.84
C PHE A 482 14.45 -7.87 -15.91
N ASN A 483 14.80 -7.71 -17.19
CA ASN A 483 14.01 -8.28 -18.28
C ASN A 483 13.90 -9.80 -18.19
N ASN A 484 14.97 -10.52 -17.85
CA ASN A 484 14.89 -12.00 -17.73
C ASN A 484 14.00 -12.48 -16.57
N ALA A 485 13.84 -11.66 -15.51
CA ALA A 485 13.02 -12.01 -14.35
C ALA A 485 11.56 -11.55 -14.45
N TYR A 486 11.26 -10.60 -15.34
CA TYR A 486 9.93 -9.95 -15.44
C TYR A 486 9.34 -9.96 -16.87
N THR A 487 9.99 -10.60 -17.85
CA THR A 487 9.42 -10.81 -19.20
C THR A 487 8.82 -12.20 -19.37
N MET A 488 7.76 -12.25 -20.20
CA MET A 488 7.04 -13.41 -20.73
C MET A 488 7.33 -14.75 -20.04
N GLN A 489 6.67 -14.95 -18.90
CA GLN A 489 6.75 -16.14 -18.06
C GLN A 489 5.38 -16.80 -17.90
N ASP A 490 5.36 -18.11 -17.65
CA ASP A 490 4.12 -18.89 -17.50
C ASP A 490 3.35 -18.53 -16.21
N ALA A 491 4.07 -18.00 -15.20
CA ALA A 491 3.48 -17.59 -13.92
C ALA A 491 3.17 -16.08 -13.90
N GLY A 492 1.94 -15.72 -13.58
CA GLY A 492 1.52 -14.32 -13.47
C GLY A 492 1.88 -13.63 -12.16
N SER A 493 2.87 -14.09 -11.38
CA SER A 493 3.21 -13.49 -10.08
C SER A 493 4.45 -12.60 -10.18
N PHE A 494 4.36 -11.36 -9.70
CA PHE A 494 5.42 -10.35 -9.74
C PHE A 494 5.53 -9.59 -8.40
N PRO A 495 6.60 -9.79 -7.61
CA PRO A 495 6.85 -8.95 -6.44
C PRO A 495 7.39 -7.57 -6.86
N PHE A 496 6.98 -6.52 -6.17
CA PHE A 496 7.55 -5.19 -6.33
C PHE A 496 7.56 -4.41 -5.01
N GLU A 497 8.75 -3.98 -4.60
CA GLU A 497 8.95 -3.16 -3.40
C GLU A 497 8.78 -1.66 -3.69
N PHE A 498 7.89 -1.00 -2.95
CA PHE A 498 7.73 0.45 -2.98
C PHE A 498 8.58 1.13 -1.90
N THR A 499 9.49 2.01 -2.30
CA THR A 499 10.53 2.60 -1.44
C THR A 499 10.35 4.09 -1.14
N VAL A 500 9.47 4.77 -1.89
CA VAL A 500 9.14 6.19 -1.70
C VAL A 500 7.66 6.46 -1.95
N SER A 501 7.12 7.47 -1.26
CA SER A 501 5.79 7.99 -1.56
C SER A 501 5.77 8.66 -2.93
N GLY A 502 4.74 8.39 -3.71
CA GLY A 502 4.60 8.89 -5.07
C GLY A 502 3.56 8.14 -5.87
N THR A 503 3.41 8.53 -7.14
CA THR A 503 2.50 7.84 -8.06
C THR A 503 3.31 6.95 -9.00
N TYR A 504 3.08 5.66 -8.87
CA TYR A 504 3.68 4.62 -9.68
C TYR A 504 2.78 4.28 -10.87
N ARG A 505 3.39 4.09 -12.04
CA ARG A 505 2.71 3.47 -13.18
C ARG A 505 3.35 2.12 -13.44
N LEU A 506 2.54 1.08 -13.35
CA LEU A 506 2.95 -0.30 -13.63
C LEU A 506 2.15 -0.80 -14.83
N ARG A 507 2.74 -1.69 -15.62
CA ARG A 507 2.04 -2.32 -16.74
C ARG A 507 2.31 -3.81 -16.76
N ILE A 508 1.24 -4.58 -16.66
CA ILE A 508 1.27 -6.04 -16.81
C ILE A 508 0.63 -6.40 -18.14
N THR A 509 1.23 -7.34 -18.87
CA THR A 509 0.75 -7.81 -20.17
C THR A 509 0.64 -9.32 -20.18
N LEU A 510 -0.50 -9.79 -20.65
CA LEU A 510 -0.82 -11.17 -20.99
C LEU A 510 -0.65 -11.36 -22.50
N GLN A 511 -0.12 -12.50 -22.90
CA GLN A 511 0.00 -12.96 -24.28
C GLN A 511 -0.53 -14.39 -24.40
N ASP A 512 -1.38 -14.67 -25.38
CA ASP A 512 -1.79 -16.04 -25.73
C ASP A 512 -0.99 -16.55 -26.94
N ASN A 513 -0.15 -17.56 -26.72
CA ASN A 513 0.74 -18.15 -27.71
C ASN A 513 0.05 -19.11 -28.68
N LEU A 514 -1.10 -19.71 -28.31
CA LEU A 514 -1.79 -20.68 -29.16
C LEU A 514 -2.71 -20.02 -30.20
N TYR A 515 -2.95 -18.70 -30.11
CA TYR A 515 -3.86 -17.98 -31.01
C TYR A 515 -3.49 -18.07 -32.50
N GLY A 516 -2.27 -18.52 -32.82
CA GLY A 516 -2.02 -19.37 -34.00
C GLY A 516 -1.47 -18.71 -35.26
N ASP A 517 -1.48 -17.38 -35.40
CA ASP A 517 -0.76 -16.66 -36.46
C ASP A 517 -0.28 -15.31 -35.94
N ARG A 518 0.95 -14.90 -36.28
CA ARG A 518 1.49 -13.61 -35.85
C ARG A 518 0.64 -12.45 -36.42
N PRO A 519 0.31 -11.42 -35.63
CA PRO A 519 0.77 -11.20 -34.25
C PRO A 519 -0.05 -11.98 -33.19
N VAL A 520 0.67 -12.52 -32.20
CA VAL A 520 0.11 -13.08 -30.96
C VAL A 520 -0.84 -12.07 -30.30
N LYS A 521 -1.95 -12.57 -29.75
CA LYS A 521 -2.98 -11.74 -29.13
C LYS A 521 -2.55 -11.37 -27.71
N THR A 522 -2.66 -10.10 -27.34
CA THR A 522 -2.24 -9.60 -26.02
C THR A 522 -3.29 -8.72 -25.37
N ALA A 523 -3.38 -8.83 -24.04
CA ALA A 523 -4.16 -7.93 -23.19
C ALA A 523 -3.20 -7.25 -22.19
N SER A 524 -3.38 -5.96 -21.91
CA SER A 524 -2.53 -5.21 -20.98
C SER A 524 -3.36 -4.43 -19.97
N SER A 525 -2.92 -4.46 -18.71
CA SER A 525 -3.46 -3.64 -17.64
C SER A 525 -2.44 -2.59 -17.21
N ASN A 526 -2.83 -1.31 -17.26
CA ASN A 526 -2.03 -0.19 -16.77
C ASN A 526 -2.51 0.19 -15.37
N LEU A 527 -1.68 0.00 -14.35
CA LEU A 527 -1.97 0.36 -12.97
C LEU A 527 -1.39 1.74 -12.69
N VAL A 528 -2.18 2.63 -12.08
CA VAL A 528 -1.73 3.92 -11.56
C VAL A 528 -1.96 3.87 -10.05
N LEU A 529 -0.88 3.68 -9.30
CA LEU A 529 -0.91 3.37 -7.88
C LEU A 529 -0.26 4.51 -7.11
N THR A 530 -0.88 4.99 -6.04
CA THR A 530 -0.33 6.07 -5.22
C THR A 530 0.02 5.54 -3.84
N LEU A 531 1.31 5.55 -3.50
CA LEU A 531 1.78 5.28 -2.14
C LEU A 531 1.90 6.61 -1.39
N ASN A 532 1.22 6.70 -0.25
CA ASN A 532 1.33 7.82 0.69
C ASN A 532 1.74 7.28 2.07
N SER A 533 3.05 7.13 2.28
CA SER A 533 3.63 6.60 3.53
C SER A 533 4.56 7.62 4.17
N ALA A 534 4.36 7.88 5.46
CA ALA A 534 5.29 8.70 6.24
C ALA A 534 6.65 8.03 6.45
N GLU A 535 6.69 6.69 6.43
CA GLU A 535 7.90 5.88 6.63
C GLU A 535 8.76 5.84 5.36
N ALA A 536 8.14 5.99 4.19
CA ALA A 536 8.81 6.13 2.90
C ALA A 536 8.52 7.51 2.28
N PRO A 537 9.22 8.58 2.69
CA PRO A 537 9.01 9.90 2.14
C PRO A 537 9.31 9.95 0.64
N SER A 538 8.63 10.86 -0.07
CA SER A 538 8.87 11.12 -1.50
C SER A 538 10.29 11.61 -1.76
N VAL A 539 10.74 11.47 -3.01
CA VAL A 539 12.05 11.98 -3.46
C VAL A 539 12.21 13.47 -3.13
N ALA A 540 11.18 14.29 -3.35
CA ALA A 540 11.18 15.72 -3.01
C ALA A 540 11.45 15.96 -1.52
N ASN A 541 10.78 15.21 -0.65
CA ASN A 541 10.92 15.34 0.80
C ASN A 541 12.30 14.88 1.26
N ARG A 542 12.84 13.81 0.65
CA ARG A 542 14.21 13.35 0.90
C ARG A 542 15.23 14.42 0.50
N CYS A 543 15.09 15.01 -0.70
CA CYS A 543 15.95 16.11 -1.13
C CYS A 543 15.86 17.31 -0.18
N ALA A 544 14.67 17.71 0.24
CA ALA A 544 14.49 18.81 1.19
C ALA A 544 15.15 18.53 2.54
N ALA A 545 15.03 17.29 3.06
CA ALA A 545 15.66 16.88 4.30
C ALA A 545 17.19 16.90 4.21
N ILE A 546 17.76 16.37 3.13
CA ILE A 546 19.21 16.35 2.88
C ILE A 546 19.74 17.78 2.67
N ALA A 547 19.03 18.62 1.92
CA ALA A 547 19.37 20.03 1.76
C ALA A 547 19.35 20.81 3.08
N ALA A 548 18.40 20.50 3.98
CA ALA A 548 18.38 21.08 5.32
C ALA A 548 19.58 20.63 6.16
N GLN A 549 19.98 19.36 6.06
CA GLN A 549 21.18 18.84 6.73
C GLN A 549 22.46 19.51 6.21
N CYS A 550 22.57 19.67 4.88
CA CYS A 550 23.68 20.39 4.24
C CYS A 550 23.82 21.82 4.80
N ASN A 551 22.73 22.59 4.77
CA ASN A 551 22.73 23.97 5.25
C ASN A 551 23.01 24.07 6.77
N ALA A 552 22.49 23.13 7.56
CA ALA A 552 22.75 23.08 9.00
C ALA A 552 24.23 22.77 9.30
N SER A 553 24.86 21.92 8.49
CA SER A 553 26.26 21.51 8.67
C SER A 553 27.25 22.62 8.31
N LEU A 554 26.97 23.40 7.27
CA LEU A 554 27.90 24.42 6.74
C LEU A 554 27.67 25.84 7.32
N GLY A 555 26.46 26.12 7.82
CA GLY A 555 26.12 27.43 8.38
C GLY A 555 25.82 28.52 7.33
N ALA A 556 25.46 29.72 7.81
CA ALA A 556 24.87 30.77 6.97
C ALA A 556 25.82 31.41 5.94
N ASN A 557 27.13 31.25 6.09
CA ASN A 557 28.14 31.86 5.21
C ASN A 557 28.70 30.89 4.17
N ALA A 558 28.13 29.69 4.05
CA ALA A 558 28.55 28.70 3.06
C ALA A 558 28.38 29.22 1.63
N THR A 559 29.39 28.99 0.79
CA THR A 559 29.41 29.30 -0.64
C THR A 559 28.67 28.23 -1.45
N ASP A 560 28.46 28.46 -2.76
CA ASP A 560 27.86 27.45 -3.62
C ASP A 560 28.76 26.20 -3.71
N PHE A 561 30.08 26.40 -3.77
CA PHE A 561 31.07 25.32 -3.72
C PHE A 561 30.94 24.47 -2.46
N ASP A 562 30.83 25.09 -1.28
CA ASP A 562 30.74 24.34 -0.01
C ASP A 562 29.50 23.43 0.00
N ARG A 563 28.36 23.92 -0.49
CA ARG A 563 27.12 23.14 -0.56
C ARG A 563 27.20 22.05 -1.61
N ALA A 564 27.72 22.37 -2.80
CA ALA A 564 27.84 21.40 -3.88
C ALA A 564 28.78 20.25 -3.53
N LEU A 565 29.91 20.54 -2.88
CA LEU A 565 30.86 19.54 -2.40
C LEU A 565 30.25 18.66 -1.31
N TRP A 566 29.54 19.25 -0.33
CA TRP A 566 28.88 18.48 0.72
C TRP A 566 27.82 17.50 0.16
N LEU A 567 27.02 17.95 -0.81
CA LEU A 567 25.99 17.12 -1.43
C LEU A 567 26.58 16.05 -2.35
N HIS A 568 27.71 16.36 -2.99
CA HIS A 568 28.48 15.39 -3.77
C HIS A 568 28.98 14.26 -2.86
N ASP A 569 29.62 14.61 -1.75
CA ASP A 569 30.14 13.64 -0.79
C ASP A 569 29.03 12.80 -0.16
N TYR A 570 27.88 13.43 0.14
CA TYR A 570 26.70 12.73 0.62
C TYR A 570 26.27 11.62 -0.34
N LEU A 571 26.21 11.88 -1.65
CA LEU A 571 25.81 10.86 -2.63
C LEU A 571 26.79 9.69 -2.66
N ILE A 572 28.09 9.99 -2.70
CA ILE A 572 29.12 8.96 -2.74
C ILE A 572 29.16 8.16 -1.43
N ASP A 573 28.85 8.78 -0.29
CA ASP A 573 28.82 8.07 1.01
C ASP A 573 27.58 7.18 1.20
N ASN A 574 26.51 7.40 0.42
CA ASN A 574 25.19 6.79 0.65
C ASN A 574 24.65 6.00 -0.55
N ALA A 575 25.42 5.84 -1.62
CA ALA A 575 25.00 5.10 -2.80
C ALA A 575 26.11 4.20 -3.34
N GLU A 576 25.70 3.19 -4.10
CA GLU A 576 26.57 2.29 -4.84
C GLU A 576 26.09 2.16 -6.30
N TYR A 577 27.04 2.04 -7.22
CA TYR A 577 26.73 1.96 -8.64
C TYR A 577 26.00 0.66 -9.02
N ASP A 578 24.81 0.78 -9.60
CA ASP A 578 23.98 -0.34 -10.05
C ASP A 578 23.28 -0.03 -11.39
N LEU A 579 23.52 -0.87 -12.40
CA LEU A 579 22.99 -0.70 -13.77
C LEU A 579 21.46 -0.83 -13.90
N ARG A 580 20.74 -1.25 -12.85
CA ARG A 580 19.29 -1.44 -12.90
C ARG A 580 18.56 -0.12 -12.74
N PHE A 581 18.92 0.71 -11.75
CA PHE A 581 18.11 1.86 -11.37
C PHE A 581 18.55 3.14 -12.09
N VAL A 582 17.58 3.86 -12.66
CA VAL A 582 17.78 5.02 -13.58
C VAL A 582 17.08 6.30 -13.09
N ASN A 583 16.40 6.25 -11.95
CA ASN A 583 15.72 7.38 -11.35
C ASN A 583 16.44 7.85 -10.08
N ALA A 584 16.32 9.14 -9.73
CA ALA A 584 16.84 9.70 -8.48
C ALA A 584 16.40 8.92 -7.23
N GLU A 585 15.22 8.30 -7.27
CA GLU A 585 14.74 7.37 -6.24
C GLU A 585 15.75 6.26 -5.90
N GLY A 586 16.37 5.65 -6.91
CA GLY A 586 17.31 4.54 -6.69
C GLY A 586 18.44 4.94 -5.76
N VAL A 587 19.07 6.08 -6.02
CA VAL A 587 20.17 6.59 -5.18
C VAL A 587 19.66 7.12 -3.83
N LEU A 588 18.55 7.86 -3.80
CA LEU A 588 18.08 8.57 -2.60
C LEU A 588 17.25 7.71 -1.63
N ALA A 589 16.78 6.55 -2.07
CA ALA A 589 15.98 5.65 -1.25
C ALA A 589 16.52 4.22 -1.19
N ARG A 590 17.03 3.66 -2.30
CA ARG A 590 17.63 2.31 -2.33
C ARG A 590 19.13 2.32 -2.05
N GLY A 591 19.80 3.46 -2.22
CA GLY A 591 21.25 3.56 -2.22
C GLY A 591 21.89 2.86 -3.43
N LEU A 592 21.14 2.67 -4.52
CA LEU A 592 21.59 1.93 -5.72
C LEU A 592 21.19 2.68 -6.98
N GLY A 593 22.13 2.92 -7.90
CA GLY A 593 21.75 3.45 -9.21
C GLY A 593 22.89 3.64 -10.19
N ASN A 594 22.54 3.89 -11.44
CA ASN A 594 23.52 4.16 -12.50
C ASN A 594 23.75 5.67 -12.67
N CYS A 595 24.51 6.05 -13.69
CA CYS A 595 24.86 7.45 -13.95
C CYS A 595 23.65 8.38 -14.09
N GLU A 596 22.51 7.92 -14.64
CA GLU A 596 21.27 8.71 -14.68
C GLU A 596 20.72 8.95 -13.28
N SER A 597 20.72 7.95 -12.42
CA SER A 597 20.24 8.09 -11.04
C SER A 597 21.10 9.05 -10.22
N TYR A 598 22.44 8.95 -10.35
CA TYR A 598 23.38 9.86 -9.68
C TYR A 598 23.20 11.30 -10.16
N HIS A 599 23.17 11.50 -11.48
CA HIS A 599 22.93 12.80 -12.09
C HIS A 599 21.60 13.43 -11.63
N ALA A 600 20.51 12.66 -11.69
CA ALA A 600 19.18 13.12 -11.30
C ALA A 600 19.12 13.46 -9.80
N ALA A 601 19.68 12.60 -8.94
CA ALA A 601 19.76 12.84 -7.50
C ALA A 601 20.56 14.11 -7.20
N TYR A 602 21.74 14.27 -7.80
CA TYR A 602 22.59 15.43 -7.56
C TYR A 602 21.95 16.73 -8.04
N CYS A 603 21.31 16.72 -9.22
CA CYS A 603 20.55 17.87 -9.72
C CYS A 603 19.44 18.28 -8.75
N ASN A 604 18.67 17.32 -8.25
CA ASN A 604 17.56 17.61 -7.33
C ASN A 604 18.06 18.16 -5.99
N LEU A 605 19.17 17.62 -5.48
CA LEU A 605 19.82 18.11 -4.26
C LEU A 605 20.38 19.54 -4.43
N LEU A 606 21.09 19.81 -5.53
CA LEU A 606 21.64 21.12 -5.84
C LEU A 606 20.55 22.18 -6.02
N LYS A 607 19.48 21.85 -6.75
CA LYS A 607 18.30 22.72 -6.89
C LYS A 607 17.65 23.03 -5.54
N ALA A 608 17.58 22.04 -4.64
CA ALA A 608 17.02 22.21 -3.29
C ALA A 608 17.84 23.19 -2.41
N VAL A 609 19.13 23.40 -2.71
CA VAL A 609 19.96 24.42 -2.07
C VAL A 609 20.15 25.69 -2.92
N GLY A 610 19.41 25.83 -4.02
CA GLY A 610 19.39 27.03 -4.86
C GLY A 610 20.51 27.12 -5.91
N ILE A 611 21.21 26.01 -6.20
CA ILE A 611 22.27 25.95 -7.20
C ILE A 611 21.70 25.51 -8.54
N GLU A 612 22.02 26.26 -9.60
CA GLU A 612 21.61 25.94 -10.97
C GLU A 612 22.41 24.75 -11.51
N THR A 613 21.72 23.87 -12.25
CA THR A 613 22.33 22.66 -12.84
C THR A 613 21.97 22.50 -14.31
N GLY A 614 22.82 21.77 -15.03
CA GLY A 614 22.63 21.36 -16.41
C GLY A 614 22.92 19.88 -16.59
N ARG A 615 22.25 19.25 -17.56
CA ARG A 615 22.48 17.85 -17.94
C ARG A 615 23.44 17.77 -19.11
N ILE A 616 24.52 17.02 -18.94
CA ILE A 616 25.48 16.72 -20.00
C ILE A 616 25.46 15.22 -20.27
N ALA A 617 25.26 14.82 -21.52
CA ALA A 617 25.22 13.41 -21.89
C ALA A 617 26.03 13.15 -23.14
N SER A 618 26.77 12.04 -23.12
CA SER A 618 27.56 11.55 -24.24
C SER A 618 27.00 10.23 -24.71
N VAL A 619 26.47 10.21 -25.93
CA VAL A 619 26.01 8.96 -26.58
C VAL A 619 27.20 8.04 -26.88
N ALA A 620 28.36 8.61 -27.20
CA ALA A 620 29.56 7.83 -27.51
C ALA A 620 30.10 7.09 -26.27
N ASP A 621 30.01 7.73 -25.09
CA ASP A 621 30.45 7.15 -23.83
C ASP A 621 29.31 6.39 -23.11
N ASN A 622 28.07 6.48 -23.61
CA ASN A 622 26.85 6.00 -22.97
C ASN A 622 26.76 6.45 -21.50
N HIS A 623 27.03 7.74 -21.25
CA HIS A 623 27.22 8.29 -19.92
C HIS A 623 26.62 9.69 -19.76
N VAL A 624 26.26 10.06 -18.54
CA VAL A 624 25.66 11.36 -18.17
C VAL A 624 26.34 11.90 -16.91
N TRP A 625 26.55 13.22 -16.86
CA TRP A 625 27.06 13.93 -15.70
C TRP A 625 26.44 15.33 -15.59
N THR A 626 26.85 16.09 -14.58
CA THR A 626 26.18 17.32 -14.17
C THR A 626 27.06 18.55 -14.42
N ALA A 627 26.53 19.54 -15.14
CA ALA A 627 27.08 20.89 -15.11
C ALA A 627 26.50 21.64 -13.91
N VAL A 628 27.35 22.29 -13.12
CA VAL A 628 26.96 22.96 -11.86
C VAL A 628 27.41 24.41 -11.90
N ARG A 629 26.51 25.33 -11.50
CA ARG A 629 26.83 26.76 -11.45
C ARG A 629 27.31 27.16 -10.06
N LEU A 630 28.62 27.29 -9.88
CA LEU A 630 29.26 27.66 -8.62
C LEU A 630 29.70 29.12 -8.67
N ASP A 631 29.26 29.92 -7.70
CA ASP A 631 29.66 31.32 -7.51
C ASP A 631 29.57 32.16 -8.83
N GLY A 632 28.58 31.83 -9.66
CA GLY A 632 28.25 32.50 -10.92
C GLY A 632 28.87 31.92 -12.20
N LYS A 633 29.76 30.91 -12.11
CA LYS A 633 30.42 30.25 -13.26
C LYS A 633 29.99 28.79 -13.38
N TRP A 634 30.04 28.23 -14.60
CA TRP A 634 29.74 26.83 -14.83
C TRP A 634 30.99 25.96 -14.67
N TYR A 635 30.77 24.78 -14.09
CA TYR A 635 31.77 23.74 -13.89
C TYR A 635 31.20 22.37 -14.23
N GLN A 636 32.04 21.45 -14.71
CA GLN A 636 31.66 20.06 -14.95
C GLN A 636 31.92 19.22 -13.68
N VAL A 637 30.94 18.43 -13.27
CA VAL A 637 31.00 17.53 -12.10
C VAL A 637 30.46 16.16 -12.47
N ASP A 638 31.27 15.11 -12.26
CA ASP A 638 30.86 13.71 -12.44
C ASP A 638 30.92 12.94 -11.11
N VAL A 639 29.77 12.89 -10.43
CA VAL A 639 29.63 12.19 -9.13
C VAL A 639 29.83 10.68 -9.27
N THR A 640 29.50 10.10 -10.43
CA THR A 640 29.54 8.65 -10.64
C THR A 640 30.98 8.17 -10.77
N TRP A 641 31.81 8.87 -11.53
CA TRP A 641 33.23 8.52 -11.67
C TRP A 641 34.03 8.83 -10.40
N ASP A 642 33.55 9.76 -9.57
CA ASP A 642 34.10 10.07 -8.27
C ASP A 642 33.69 9.05 -7.17
N ASP A 643 32.76 8.12 -7.43
CA ASP A 643 32.33 7.05 -6.51
C ASP A 643 33.26 5.82 -6.49
N GLU A 644 34.38 5.87 -7.21
CA GLU A 644 35.40 4.83 -7.14
C GLU A 644 36.33 5.06 -5.94
N ASN A 645 36.00 4.46 -4.78
CA ASN A 645 36.81 4.64 -3.56
C ASN A 645 38.18 3.94 -3.67
N ILE A 646 39.21 4.68 -4.13
CA ILE A 646 40.58 4.19 -4.22
C ILE A 646 41.32 4.40 -2.88
N LYS A 647 41.22 3.42 -1.98
CA LYS A 647 41.89 3.46 -0.66
C LYS A 647 43.40 3.26 -0.80
N GLY A 648 44.18 4.21 -0.24
CA GLY A 648 45.63 4.08 -0.07
C GLY A 648 46.48 4.94 -1.01
N MET A 649 45.87 5.88 -1.74
CA MET A 649 46.60 6.88 -2.49
C MET A 649 47.02 8.07 -1.61
N PRO A 650 48.13 8.76 -1.94
CA PRO A 650 48.51 10.00 -1.26
C PRO A 650 47.54 11.17 -1.52
N VAL A 651 46.61 11.00 -2.46
CA VAL A 651 45.53 11.93 -2.80
C VAL A 651 44.21 11.20 -2.69
N ASP A 652 43.22 11.86 -2.08
CA ASP A 652 41.84 11.44 -2.23
C ASP A 652 41.37 11.77 -3.65
N LEU A 653 41.29 10.76 -4.52
CA LEU A 653 40.85 10.93 -5.91
C LEU A 653 39.32 11.00 -6.06
N ARG A 654 38.59 10.90 -4.95
CA ARG A 654 37.12 10.99 -4.89
C ARG A 654 36.55 12.33 -5.36
N HIS A 655 37.38 13.30 -5.75
CA HIS A 655 36.95 14.62 -6.22
C HIS A 655 37.63 15.03 -7.53
N ILE A 656 38.26 14.09 -8.24
CA ILE A 656 39.05 14.39 -9.45
C ILE A 656 38.18 14.91 -10.58
N HIS A 657 36.89 14.56 -10.60
CA HIS A 657 35.93 15.07 -11.56
C HIS A 657 35.10 16.25 -11.01
N PHE A 658 35.39 16.75 -9.81
CA PHE A 658 34.69 17.88 -9.22
C PHE A 658 35.25 19.23 -9.68
N GLY A 659 34.49 19.93 -10.52
CA GLY A 659 34.76 21.32 -10.88
C GLY A 659 35.70 21.47 -12.07
N LEU A 660 35.63 20.57 -13.06
CA LEU A 660 36.50 20.58 -14.24
C LEU A 660 36.03 21.54 -15.33
N THR A 661 36.97 21.93 -16.19
CA THR A 661 36.67 22.57 -17.48
C THR A 661 36.16 21.55 -18.49
N ASP A 662 35.50 22.00 -19.55
CA ASP A 662 35.10 21.12 -20.67
C ASP A 662 36.31 20.40 -21.28
N GLU A 663 37.45 21.09 -21.40
CA GLU A 663 38.70 20.52 -21.93
C GLU A 663 39.24 19.37 -21.07
N LEU A 664 39.22 19.52 -19.73
CA LEU A 664 39.68 18.47 -18.83
C LEU A 664 38.67 17.34 -18.69
N MET A 665 37.37 17.66 -18.69
CA MET A 665 36.31 16.65 -18.64
C MET A 665 36.33 15.75 -19.89
N ALA A 666 36.67 16.30 -21.06
CA ALA A 666 36.85 15.54 -22.31
C ALA A 666 38.00 14.51 -22.27
N LEU A 667 38.93 14.62 -21.32
CA LEU A 667 39.98 13.61 -21.14
C LEU A 667 39.43 12.32 -20.52
N ALA A 668 38.47 12.43 -19.58
CA ALA A 668 37.75 11.31 -18.99
C ALA A 668 36.61 10.80 -19.88
N HIS A 669 35.98 11.70 -20.64
CA HIS A 669 34.87 11.38 -21.53
C HIS A 669 35.19 11.82 -22.97
N PRO A 670 35.87 10.99 -23.78
CA PRO A 670 36.29 11.34 -25.14
C PRO A 670 35.14 11.70 -26.10
N GLY A 671 33.91 11.28 -25.79
CA GLY A 671 32.71 11.71 -26.53
C GLY A 671 32.33 13.18 -26.30
N HIS A 672 32.83 13.82 -25.24
CA HIS A 672 32.64 15.25 -24.94
C HIS A 672 33.52 16.15 -25.84
N THR A 673 33.22 16.16 -27.12
CA THR A 673 34.06 16.83 -28.13
C THR A 673 33.91 18.36 -28.18
N GLN A 674 32.84 18.91 -27.58
CA GLN A 674 32.58 20.35 -27.55
C GLN A 674 31.69 20.74 -26.35
N PRO A 675 31.85 21.95 -25.79
CA PRO A 675 30.99 22.46 -24.72
C PRO A 675 29.50 22.47 -25.12
N VAL A 676 28.63 22.20 -24.16
CA VAL A 676 27.17 22.32 -24.35
C VAL A 676 26.75 23.77 -24.15
N ALA A 677 26.03 24.32 -25.12
CA ALA A 677 25.61 25.72 -25.11
C ALA A 677 24.81 26.08 -23.85
N GLY A 678 25.26 27.11 -23.11
CA GLY A 678 24.65 27.55 -21.86
C GLY A 678 25.22 26.90 -20.59
N TYR A 679 26.13 25.92 -20.72
CA TYR A 679 26.78 25.20 -19.62
C TYR A 679 28.31 25.15 -19.78
N GLU A 680 28.89 26.12 -20.48
CA GLU A 680 30.31 26.12 -20.83
C GLU A 680 31.21 26.36 -19.60
N SER A 681 32.11 25.42 -19.33
CA SER A 681 33.08 25.46 -18.23
C SER A 681 34.49 25.75 -18.73
N ALA A 682 35.03 26.90 -18.32
CA ALA A 682 36.36 27.38 -18.73
C ALA A 682 37.25 27.84 -17.55
N SER A 683 36.81 27.65 -16.31
CA SER A 683 37.54 28.04 -15.10
C SER A 683 37.84 26.82 -14.24
N LEU A 684 38.94 26.86 -13.49
CA LEU A 684 39.30 25.88 -12.46
C LEU A 684 39.27 26.47 -11.06
N ASP A 685 38.77 27.71 -10.90
CA ASP A 685 38.82 28.41 -9.61
C ASP A 685 38.06 27.65 -8.50
N ASP A 686 37.00 26.91 -8.88
CA ASP A 686 36.18 26.09 -7.98
C ASP A 686 36.37 24.59 -8.23
N ASN A 687 37.47 24.20 -8.86
CA ASN A 687 37.91 22.81 -8.83
C ASN A 687 38.32 22.46 -7.40
N TYR A 688 37.96 21.26 -6.94
CA TYR A 688 38.24 20.82 -5.57
C TYR A 688 39.73 20.96 -5.19
N PHE A 689 40.65 20.44 -6.03
CA PHE A 689 42.08 20.43 -5.72
C PHE A 689 42.71 21.82 -5.70
N ILE A 690 42.25 22.70 -6.60
CA ILE A 690 42.70 24.08 -6.68
C ILE A 690 42.16 24.88 -5.49
N ARG A 691 40.85 24.83 -5.25
CA ARG A 691 40.19 25.66 -4.23
C ARG A 691 40.56 25.27 -2.80
N THR A 692 40.77 23.98 -2.54
CA THR A 692 41.14 23.49 -1.20
C THR A 692 42.65 23.53 -0.93
N GLY A 693 43.48 23.70 -1.96
CA GLY A 693 44.94 23.56 -1.86
C GLY A 693 45.41 22.10 -1.77
N ALA A 694 44.53 21.11 -1.95
CA ALA A 694 44.93 19.69 -1.98
C ALA A 694 45.93 19.38 -3.11
N ILE A 695 46.04 20.25 -4.11
CA ILE A 695 47.05 20.17 -5.17
C ILE A 695 48.48 20.56 -4.73
N ASP A 696 48.61 21.34 -3.65
CA ASP A 696 49.87 21.99 -3.27
C ASP A 696 51.04 21.02 -3.05
N PRO A 697 50.88 19.88 -2.34
CA PRO A 697 51.99 18.95 -2.14
C PRO A 697 52.61 18.45 -3.44
N PHE A 698 51.83 18.36 -4.52
CA PHE A 698 52.31 17.92 -5.84
C PHE A 698 53.04 19.04 -6.58
N ALA A 699 52.54 20.27 -6.47
CA ALA A 699 53.19 21.44 -7.06
C ALA A 699 54.52 21.77 -6.36
N ASP A 700 54.58 21.62 -5.03
CA ASP A 700 55.77 21.86 -4.21
C ASP A 700 56.98 21.01 -4.65
N GLU A 701 56.74 19.80 -5.14
CA GLU A 701 57.81 18.91 -5.63
C GLU A 701 58.61 19.51 -6.78
N PHE A 702 58.03 20.42 -7.57
CA PHE A 702 58.69 21.04 -8.71
C PHE A 702 59.45 22.31 -8.34
N GLU A 703 59.20 22.89 -7.16
CA GLU A 703 59.66 24.23 -6.79
C GLU A 703 61.19 24.36 -6.84
N ALA A 704 61.93 23.38 -6.30
CA ALA A 704 63.40 23.42 -6.27
C ALA A 704 64.02 23.43 -7.68
N GLU A 705 63.50 22.60 -8.60
CA GLU A 705 63.99 22.51 -9.97
C GLU A 705 63.59 23.73 -10.79
N ILE A 706 62.35 24.21 -10.63
CA ILE A 706 61.88 25.45 -11.24
C ILE A 706 62.80 26.59 -10.81
N ASN A 707 63.06 26.76 -9.52
CA ASN A 707 63.93 27.82 -9.00
C ASN A 707 65.37 27.73 -9.56
N ASP A 708 65.92 26.54 -9.75
CA ASP A 708 67.24 26.35 -10.38
C ASP A 708 67.26 26.80 -11.84
N TYR A 709 66.24 26.47 -12.63
CA TYR A 709 66.10 26.98 -14.00
C TYR A 709 65.87 28.51 -14.04
N LEU A 710 65.05 29.02 -13.13
CA LEU A 710 64.74 30.43 -13.06
C LEU A 710 65.94 31.27 -12.66
N ALA A 711 66.77 30.80 -11.72
CA ALA A 711 68.04 31.44 -11.33
C ALA A 711 69.06 31.50 -12.47
N LYS A 712 68.96 30.61 -13.46
CA LYS A 712 69.77 30.61 -14.69
C LYS A 712 69.21 31.50 -15.80
N GLY A 713 68.01 32.08 -15.61
CA GLY A 713 67.36 32.95 -16.59
C GLY A 713 66.76 32.19 -17.79
N ALA A 714 66.38 30.92 -17.61
CA ALA A 714 65.79 30.11 -18.67
C ALA A 714 64.41 30.63 -19.11
N ALA A 715 64.29 31.07 -20.37
CA ALA A 715 63.00 31.50 -20.93
C ALA A 715 62.02 30.34 -21.19
N SER A 716 62.53 29.13 -21.38
CA SER A 716 61.74 27.91 -21.54
C SER A 716 62.52 26.69 -21.03
N PHE A 717 61.86 25.78 -20.35
CA PHE A 717 62.45 24.54 -19.86
C PHE A 717 61.38 23.46 -19.66
N SER A 718 61.81 22.23 -19.42
CA SER A 718 60.93 21.10 -19.16
C SER A 718 61.40 20.30 -17.96
N ILE A 719 60.44 19.82 -17.17
CA ILE A 719 60.68 18.95 -16.03
C ILE A 719 59.83 17.71 -16.23
N GLU A 720 60.43 16.53 -16.07
CA GLU A 720 59.70 15.26 -16.13
C GLU A 720 58.81 15.11 -14.90
N GLU A 721 57.67 14.46 -15.06
CA GLU A 721 56.72 14.27 -13.97
C GLU A 721 57.35 13.47 -12.82
N LYS A 722 56.94 13.82 -11.59
CA LYS A 722 57.39 13.15 -10.36
C LYS A 722 56.32 12.31 -9.71
N ILE A 723 55.07 12.47 -10.13
CA ILE A 723 53.88 11.84 -9.56
C ILE A 723 54.00 10.30 -9.57
N GLN A 724 54.68 9.74 -10.58
CA GLN A 724 55.00 8.31 -10.67
C GLN A 724 55.82 7.73 -9.50
N ASN A 725 56.46 8.58 -8.70
CA ASN A 725 57.25 8.16 -7.54
C ASN A 725 56.39 7.96 -6.28
N HIS A 726 55.11 8.32 -6.33
CA HIS A 726 54.17 8.11 -5.22
C HIS A 726 53.70 6.67 -5.16
N ALA A 727 53.73 6.09 -3.95
CA ALA A 727 53.24 4.74 -3.71
C ALA A 727 51.74 4.65 -4.07
N GLY A 728 51.35 3.60 -4.81
CA GLY A 728 49.97 3.41 -5.27
C GLY A 728 49.62 4.09 -6.60
N TRP A 729 50.47 4.97 -7.14
CA TRP A 729 50.20 5.68 -8.39
C TRP A 729 50.10 4.76 -9.62
N LEU A 730 50.95 3.72 -9.70
CA LEU A 730 50.94 2.78 -10.83
C LEU A 730 49.65 1.95 -10.93
N SER A 731 48.86 1.84 -9.87
CA SER A 731 47.56 1.12 -9.88
C SER A 731 46.37 1.97 -10.35
N ALA A 732 46.51 3.30 -10.50
CA ALA A 732 45.45 4.27 -10.83
C ALA A 732 45.18 4.46 -12.35
N TYR A 733 45.63 3.54 -13.20
CA TYR A 733 46.02 3.90 -14.57
C TYR A 733 44.88 3.78 -15.60
N ASP A 734 43.99 4.76 -15.66
CA ASP A 734 43.07 4.97 -16.81
C ASP A 734 43.63 5.91 -17.89
N GLY A 735 44.76 6.59 -17.62
CA GLY A 735 45.38 7.59 -18.49
C GLY A 735 44.67 8.96 -18.50
N ALA A 736 43.36 9.00 -18.30
CA ALA A 736 42.54 10.20 -18.20
C ALA A 736 42.75 10.93 -16.87
N THR A 737 42.57 10.24 -15.74
CA THR A 737 42.79 10.73 -14.37
C THR A 737 44.18 11.34 -14.22
N LYS A 738 45.20 10.66 -14.76
CA LYS A 738 46.58 11.16 -14.79
C LYS A 738 46.70 12.47 -15.58
N SER A 739 46.05 12.55 -16.74
CA SER A 739 46.09 13.74 -17.59
C SER A 739 45.37 14.91 -16.92
N ILE A 740 44.28 14.65 -16.21
CA ILE A 740 43.56 15.65 -15.41
C ILE A 740 44.48 16.18 -14.29
N LEU A 741 45.00 15.30 -13.42
CA LEU A 741 45.85 15.74 -12.31
C LEU A 741 47.10 16.50 -12.79
N GLY A 742 47.76 16.02 -13.85
CA GLY A 742 48.91 16.70 -14.44
C GLY A 742 48.57 18.11 -14.93
N ASN A 743 47.39 18.30 -15.53
CA ASN A 743 46.94 19.64 -15.93
C ASN A 743 46.53 20.52 -14.73
N LEU A 744 45.98 19.95 -13.65
CA LEU A 744 45.71 20.70 -12.42
C LEU A 744 47.01 21.19 -11.76
N ILE A 745 48.06 20.36 -11.71
CA ILE A 745 49.39 20.76 -11.23
C ILE A 745 49.98 21.86 -12.11
N ALA A 746 49.86 21.73 -13.43
CA ALA A 746 50.34 22.75 -14.36
C ALA A 746 49.60 24.09 -14.16
N TYR A 747 48.29 24.04 -13.94
CA TYR A 747 47.49 25.23 -13.61
C TYR A 747 48.00 25.90 -12.34
N GLU A 748 48.13 25.15 -11.24
CA GLU A 748 48.61 25.66 -9.95
C GLU A 748 50.01 26.30 -10.07
N LEU A 749 50.97 25.59 -10.68
CA LEU A 749 52.32 26.12 -10.89
C LEU A 749 52.34 27.42 -11.70
N GLY A 750 51.38 27.59 -12.62
CA GLY A 750 51.19 28.81 -13.39
C GLY A 750 50.59 29.97 -12.59
N GLN A 751 49.80 29.69 -11.55
CA GLN A 751 49.21 30.71 -10.67
C GLN A 751 50.17 31.19 -9.59
N ARG A 752 51.14 30.37 -9.20
CA ARG A 752 52.13 30.71 -8.17
C ARG A 752 52.97 31.93 -8.54
N SER A 753 53.37 32.67 -7.50
CA SER A 753 54.26 33.83 -7.64
C SER A 753 55.72 33.40 -7.62
N TRP A 754 56.43 33.60 -8.72
CA TRP A 754 57.83 33.22 -8.86
C TRP A 754 58.74 34.45 -8.89
N THR A 755 59.95 34.32 -8.33
CA THR A 755 60.98 35.36 -8.46
C THR A 755 62.35 34.74 -8.75
N ALA A 756 63.22 35.49 -9.42
CA ALA A 756 64.58 35.06 -9.74
C ALA A 756 65.56 36.23 -9.63
N THR A 757 66.80 36.01 -9.20
CA THR A 757 67.82 37.06 -9.21
C THR A 757 68.76 36.83 -10.39
N LEU A 758 68.68 37.72 -11.38
CA LEU A 758 69.49 37.66 -12.61
C LEU A 758 70.45 38.85 -12.66
N GLY A 759 71.75 38.58 -12.77
CA GLY A 759 72.77 39.64 -12.81
C GLY A 759 72.75 40.58 -11.60
N GLY A 760 72.38 40.06 -10.41
CA GLY A 760 72.27 40.84 -9.18
C GLY A 760 70.98 41.66 -9.02
N THR A 761 70.03 41.54 -9.96
CA THR A 761 68.72 42.22 -9.89
C THR A 761 67.62 41.18 -9.74
N GLN A 762 66.76 41.35 -8.73
CA GLN A 762 65.58 40.50 -8.56
C GLN A 762 64.60 40.72 -9.73
N LYS A 763 63.90 39.69 -10.16
CA LYS A 763 62.95 39.63 -11.29
C LYS A 763 61.68 38.93 -10.81
N ASN A 764 60.50 39.48 -11.10
CA ASN A 764 59.24 38.76 -10.97
C ASN A 764 59.08 37.88 -12.19
N VAL A 765 58.63 36.65 -12.01
CA VAL A 765 58.51 35.66 -13.08
C VAL A 765 57.06 35.18 -13.14
N ALA A 766 56.46 35.28 -14.33
CA ALA A 766 55.19 34.63 -14.63
C ALA A 766 55.46 33.36 -15.43
N LEU A 767 54.86 32.24 -15.03
CA LEU A 767 54.99 30.96 -15.71
C LEU A 767 53.72 30.63 -16.48
N LYS A 768 53.86 30.23 -17.74
CA LYS A 768 52.85 29.44 -18.44
C LYS A 768 53.32 28.00 -18.45
N VAL A 769 52.50 27.10 -17.91
CA VAL A 769 52.83 25.67 -17.76
C VAL A 769 51.82 24.85 -18.53
N THR A 770 52.28 23.83 -19.24
CA THR A 770 51.43 22.83 -19.89
C THR A 770 51.93 21.45 -19.55
N TYR A 771 51.01 20.51 -19.33
CA TYR A 771 51.33 19.11 -19.11
C TYR A 771 51.11 18.28 -20.37
N THR A 772 51.99 17.31 -20.63
CA THR A 772 51.81 16.32 -21.68
C THR A 772 52.00 14.94 -21.11
N ASN A 773 50.95 14.13 -21.16
CA ASN A 773 51.03 12.73 -20.79
C ASN A 773 51.81 11.94 -21.87
N LYS A 774 52.92 11.29 -21.49
CA LYS A 774 53.76 10.46 -22.39
C LYS A 774 53.59 8.96 -22.12
N SER A 775 52.59 8.61 -21.33
CA SER A 775 52.22 7.26 -20.97
C SER A 775 51.84 6.42 -22.17
N ASN A 776 52.28 5.18 -22.19
CA ASN A 776 51.85 4.20 -23.19
C ASN A 776 51.52 2.88 -22.53
N VAL A 777 50.21 2.61 -22.43
CA VAL A 777 49.61 1.42 -21.83
C VAL A 777 50.11 0.13 -22.50
N ALA A 778 50.29 0.15 -23.84
CA ALA A 778 50.75 -1.02 -24.60
C ALA A 778 52.23 -1.38 -24.36
N THR A 779 53.06 -0.41 -23.95
CA THR A 779 54.50 -0.61 -23.71
C THR A 779 54.89 -0.65 -22.23
N GLY A 780 53.93 -0.47 -21.32
CA GLY A 780 54.19 -0.40 -19.87
C GLY A 780 55.04 0.80 -19.44
N LYS A 781 55.18 1.82 -20.30
CA LYS A 781 55.93 3.04 -20.00
C LYS A 781 55.00 4.06 -19.36
N SER A 782 55.29 4.45 -18.13
CA SER A 782 54.72 5.60 -17.45
C SER A 782 55.67 6.79 -17.55
N GLY A 783 55.12 7.96 -17.85
CA GLY A 783 55.86 9.21 -17.89
C GLY A 783 55.00 10.37 -18.37
N GLY A 784 55.49 11.58 -18.21
CA GLY A 784 54.81 12.81 -18.57
C GLY A 784 55.75 13.97 -18.35
N THR A 785 55.49 15.10 -19.00
CA THR A 785 56.41 16.23 -18.97
C THR A 785 55.65 17.53 -18.80
N PHE A 786 56.15 18.36 -17.90
CA PHE A 786 55.72 19.74 -17.73
C PHE A 786 56.62 20.64 -18.58
N ALA A 787 56.02 21.42 -19.47
CA ALA A 787 56.71 22.43 -20.25
C ALA A 787 56.41 23.81 -19.68
N PHE A 788 57.47 24.56 -19.38
CA PHE A 788 57.41 25.87 -18.75
C PHE A 788 57.87 26.94 -19.73
N THR A 789 57.12 28.03 -19.81
CA THR A 789 57.53 29.28 -20.47
C THR A 789 57.57 30.39 -19.42
N ALA A 790 58.75 30.95 -19.19
CA ALA A 790 58.98 31.96 -18.16
C ALA A 790 59.08 33.37 -18.76
N THR A 791 58.29 34.29 -18.22
CA THR A 791 58.36 35.72 -18.56
C THR A 791 58.94 36.49 -17.39
N TYR A 792 60.13 37.07 -17.57
CA TYR A 792 60.84 37.82 -16.54
C TYR A 792 60.52 39.32 -16.65
N ALA A 793 60.04 39.90 -15.56
CA ALA A 793 59.90 41.34 -15.38
C ALA A 793 60.81 41.78 -14.22
N ASP A 794 61.34 43.00 -14.24
CA ASP A 794 62.18 43.53 -13.15
C ASP A 794 61.44 43.50 -11.81
N ALA A 795 61.95 42.76 -10.81
CA ALA A 795 61.50 42.91 -9.44
C ALA A 795 62.14 44.16 -8.91
N THR A 796 61.38 45.24 -9.06
CA THR A 796 61.18 46.24 -8.02
C THR A 796 62.39 46.42 -7.09
N HIS A 797 63.33 47.24 -7.55
CA HIS A 797 64.04 48.20 -6.70
C HIS A 797 63.10 48.84 -5.65
N THR A 798 63.67 49.40 -4.57
CA THR A 798 62.87 50.20 -3.62
C THR A 798 62.20 51.31 -4.39
N HIS A 799 60.89 51.20 -4.52
CA HIS A 799 60.20 52.05 -5.45
C HIS A 799 60.24 53.50 -4.98
N ARG A 800 60.94 54.35 -5.74
CA ARG A 800 60.63 55.78 -5.76
C ARG A 800 59.41 55.94 -6.63
N TRP A 801 58.29 55.56 -6.03
CA TRP A 801 57.01 55.75 -6.66
C TRP A 801 56.82 57.23 -6.97
N GLY A 802 56.47 57.52 -8.22
CA GLY A 802 55.91 58.83 -8.54
C GLY A 802 54.64 59.07 -7.73
N ALA A 803 54.13 60.31 -7.77
CA ALA A 803 52.79 60.58 -7.28
C ALA A 803 51.81 59.61 -7.93
N TRP A 804 50.86 59.08 -7.14
CA TRP A 804 49.76 58.29 -7.67
C TRP A 804 49.10 59.03 -8.81
N SER A 805 49.13 58.44 -10.00
CA SER A 805 48.38 58.96 -11.14
C SER A 805 47.12 58.12 -11.29
N THR A 806 45.98 58.78 -11.50
CA THR A 806 44.74 58.05 -11.70
C THR A 806 44.72 57.49 -13.11
N THR A 807 44.84 56.17 -13.25
CA THR A 807 44.77 55.47 -14.54
C THR A 807 43.34 55.26 -14.99
N THR A 808 42.49 54.87 -14.04
CA THR A 808 41.05 54.75 -14.24
C THR A 808 40.41 55.49 -13.10
N ASN A 809 39.73 56.59 -13.40
CA ASN A 809 39.02 57.34 -12.37
C ASN A 809 38.03 56.40 -11.68
N ALA A 810 38.00 56.42 -10.34
CA ALA A 810 36.94 55.77 -9.60
C ALA A 810 35.62 56.38 -10.07
N THR A 811 34.70 55.50 -10.46
CA THR A 811 33.35 55.92 -10.84
C THR A 811 32.42 55.68 -9.65
N CYS A 812 31.14 56.05 -9.77
CA CYS A 812 30.20 55.83 -8.67
C CYS A 812 29.94 54.31 -8.43
N THR A 813 30.21 53.42 -9.39
CA THR A 813 29.90 51.96 -9.32
C THR A 813 31.10 51.04 -9.50
N ALA A 814 32.05 51.41 -10.35
CA ALA A 814 33.29 50.67 -10.51
C ALA A 814 34.38 51.34 -9.68
N ALA A 815 35.03 50.53 -8.87
CA ALA A 815 36.23 50.93 -8.17
C ALA A 815 37.26 51.49 -9.15
N GLY A 816 37.86 52.61 -8.80
CA GLY A 816 38.89 53.22 -9.64
C GLY A 816 40.21 52.54 -9.45
N GLN A 817 41.15 52.84 -10.34
CA GLN A 817 42.52 52.43 -10.20
C GLN A 817 43.42 53.64 -10.28
N GLN A 818 44.20 53.85 -9.23
CA GLN A 818 45.40 54.65 -9.35
C GLN A 818 46.56 53.71 -9.67
N LYS A 819 47.39 54.15 -10.60
CA LYS A 819 48.65 53.52 -10.97
C LYS A 819 49.74 54.51 -10.69
N ARG A 820 50.67 54.13 -9.81
CA ARG A 820 51.94 54.84 -9.73
C ARG A 820 52.98 54.00 -10.43
N THR A 821 53.67 54.64 -11.35
CA THR A 821 54.76 54.02 -12.08
C THR A 821 56.03 54.39 -11.38
N CYS A 822 56.89 53.41 -11.22
CA CYS A 822 58.15 53.66 -10.60
C CYS A 822 59.13 54.31 -11.57
N SER A 823 59.72 55.43 -11.18
CA SER A 823 60.56 56.25 -12.06
C SER A 823 61.86 55.57 -12.51
N THR A 824 62.21 54.42 -11.93
CA THR A 824 63.49 53.75 -12.17
C THR A 824 63.37 52.45 -12.97
N CYS A 825 62.32 51.63 -12.78
CA CYS A 825 62.17 50.36 -13.53
C CYS A 825 60.89 50.25 -14.37
N GLY A 826 60.01 51.26 -14.36
CA GLY A 826 58.77 51.23 -15.13
C GLY A 826 57.68 50.29 -14.59
N ALA A 827 57.98 49.46 -13.59
CA ALA A 827 56.99 48.66 -12.88
C ALA A 827 55.93 49.56 -12.24
N SER A 828 54.72 49.05 -12.21
CA SER A 828 53.54 49.80 -11.80
C SER A 828 52.71 49.01 -10.84
N GLU A 829 52.40 49.58 -9.69
CA GLU A 829 51.40 49.01 -8.80
C GLU A 829 50.08 49.76 -8.96
N THR A 830 49.00 48.99 -8.86
CA THR A 830 47.66 49.54 -8.86
C THR A 830 47.06 49.36 -7.48
N ARG A 831 46.40 50.41 -6.99
CA ARG A 831 45.53 50.28 -5.83
C ARG A 831 44.11 50.57 -6.25
N THR A 832 43.21 49.77 -5.71
CA THR A 832 41.78 49.94 -5.88
C THR A 832 41.35 51.13 -5.04
N LEU A 833 40.95 52.22 -5.70
CA LEU A 833 40.15 53.23 -5.04
C LEU A 833 38.76 52.65 -4.88
N ALA A 834 38.26 52.59 -3.64
CA ALA A 834 36.87 52.26 -3.40
C ALA A 834 36.00 53.06 -4.40
N ALA A 835 35.01 52.39 -4.99
CA ALA A 835 34.02 53.08 -5.81
C ALA A 835 33.54 54.30 -5.02
N LEU A 836 33.44 55.46 -5.67
CA LEU A 836 33.28 56.75 -4.97
C LEU A 836 31.97 56.83 -4.16
N GLY A 837 31.16 55.78 -4.20
CA GLY A 837 29.75 55.80 -3.92
C GLY A 837 29.06 56.73 -4.90
N HIS A 838 27.75 56.59 -4.99
CA HIS A 838 27.00 57.62 -5.65
C HIS A 838 26.84 58.84 -4.74
N GLY A 839 27.44 59.96 -5.14
CA GLY A 839 27.15 61.28 -4.57
C GLY A 839 25.86 61.84 -5.17
N PHE A 840 24.73 61.19 -4.89
CA PHE A 840 23.46 61.67 -5.41
C PHE A 840 23.03 62.98 -4.74
N GLY A 841 22.58 63.94 -5.54
CA GLY A 841 21.92 65.14 -5.03
C GLY A 841 20.54 64.83 -4.44
N ALA A 842 19.81 65.88 -4.07
CA ALA A 842 18.40 65.75 -3.68
C ALA A 842 17.60 65.05 -4.79
N TRP A 843 16.61 64.25 -4.42
CA TRP A 843 15.68 63.64 -5.36
C TRP A 843 14.94 64.72 -6.15
N VAL A 844 14.97 64.62 -7.48
CA VAL A 844 14.28 65.54 -8.38
C VAL A 844 13.20 64.76 -9.11
N ARG A 845 11.99 65.30 -9.12
CA ARG A 845 10.87 64.72 -9.87
C ARG A 845 11.17 64.76 -11.36
N VAL A 846 11.37 63.61 -12.00
CA VAL A 846 11.69 63.54 -13.45
C VAL A 846 10.54 63.01 -14.30
N LYS A 847 9.62 62.27 -13.67
CA LYS A 847 8.34 61.90 -14.24
C LYS A 847 7.31 62.24 -13.19
N GLU A 848 6.47 63.23 -13.48
CA GLU A 848 5.37 63.54 -12.59
C GLU A 848 4.51 62.29 -12.40
N PRO A 849 4.23 61.86 -11.16
CA PRO A 849 3.26 60.83 -10.92
C PRO A 849 1.95 61.24 -11.58
N THR A 850 1.41 60.34 -12.38
CA THR A 850 0.07 60.46 -12.91
C THR A 850 -0.80 59.46 -12.16
N THR A 851 -2.04 59.37 -12.56
CA THR A 851 -3.08 58.62 -11.84
C THR A 851 -3.13 57.16 -12.29
N GLN A 852 -2.57 56.91 -13.48
CA GLN A 852 -2.49 55.62 -14.15
C GLN A 852 -1.06 55.05 -14.18
N ALA A 853 -0.05 55.89 -13.98
CA ALA A 853 1.34 55.47 -13.97
C ALA A 853 2.08 56.14 -12.82
N GLN A 854 2.82 55.33 -12.05
CA GLN A 854 3.72 55.81 -11.00
C GLN A 854 4.62 56.92 -11.52
N GLY A 855 4.80 57.93 -10.67
CA GLY A 855 5.81 58.95 -10.90
C GLY A 855 7.17 58.38 -10.66
N GLN A 856 8.16 59.16 -11.01
CA GLN A 856 9.55 58.75 -10.86
C GLN A 856 10.31 59.98 -10.41
N ASP A 857 10.76 59.93 -9.16
CA ASP A 857 11.84 60.78 -8.73
C ASP A 857 13.12 60.14 -9.26
N ALA A 858 13.97 60.94 -9.87
CA ALA A 858 15.33 60.53 -10.15
C ALA A 858 16.28 61.48 -9.46
N ARG A 859 17.29 60.90 -8.82
CA ARG A 859 18.48 61.63 -8.46
C ARG A 859 19.59 61.15 -9.36
N THR A 860 20.35 62.09 -9.87
CA THR A 860 21.46 61.81 -10.77
C THR A 860 22.76 61.98 -9.98
N CYS A 861 23.65 60.98 -10.02
CA CYS A 861 24.98 61.09 -9.43
C CYS A 861 25.64 62.29 -10.11
N SER A 862 25.94 63.36 -9.39
CA SER A 862 26.57 64.57 -9.96
C SER A 862 27.95 64.28 -10.57
N ARG A 863 28.51 63.10 -10.27
CA ARG A 863 29.83 62.64 -10.72
C ARG A 863 29.80 61.73 -11.95
N CYS A 864 28.82 60.82 -12.11
CA CYS A 864 28.81 59.86 -13.24
C CYS A 864 27.54 59.85 -14.08
N GLY A 865 26.54 60.66 -13.74
CA GLY A 865 25.28 60.67 -14.49
C GLY A 865 24.39 59.44 -14.28
N ALA A 866 24.82 58.44 -13.48
CA ALA A 866 23.98 57.33 -13.08
C ALA A 866 22.72 57.87 -12.39
N LYS A 867 21.58 57.35 -12.82
CA LYS A 867 20.27 57.77 -12.34
C LYS A 867 19.75 56.67 -11.45
N GLU A 868 19.61 56.98 -10.17
CA GLU A 868 18.71 56.21 -9.34
C GLU A 868 17.32 56.75 -9.55
N THR A 869 16.40 55.83 -9.82
CA THR A 869 15.00 56.16 -9.87
C THR A 869 14.31 55.44 -8.73
N ARG A 870 13.58 56.20 -7.92
CA ARG A 870 12.65 55.61 -6.98
C ARG A 870 11.25 55.86 -7.53
N PRO A 871 10.39 54.83 -7.55
CA PRO A 871 8.99 55.07 -7.86
C PRO A 871 8.43 56.06 -6.83
N VAL A 872 7.84 57.13 -7.34
CA VAL A 872 6.97 57.99 -6.55
C VAL A 872 5.59 57.45 -6.78
N ALA A 873 4.92 57.08 -5.69
CA ALA A 873 3.54 56.61 -5.75
C ALA A 873 2.71 57.53 -6.66
N LYS A 874 1.96 56.91 -7.57
CA LYS A 874 1.02 57.58 -8.49
C LYS A 874 0.22 58.66 -7.76
N LEU A 875 -0.03 59.80 -8.41
CA LEU A 875 -0.88 60.84 -7.83
C LEU A 875 -2.27 60.22 -7.67
N PRO A 876 -2.96 60.46 -6.54
CA PRO A 876 -4.35 60.05 -6.44
C PRO A 876 -5.13 60.67 -7.61
N ALA A 877 -5.89 59.83 -8.31
CA ALA A 877 -6.65 60.25 -9.49
C ALA A 877 -7.54 61.47 -9.19
N PRO A 878 -7.54 62.55 -10.01
CA PRO A 878 -8.75 63.32 -10.13
C PRO A 878 -9.78 62.34 -10.67
N THR A 879 -10.86 62.21 -9.91
CA THR A 879 -12.01 61.37 -10.18
C THR A 879 -12.37 61.40 -11.66
N THR A 880 -11.92 60.36 -12.35
CA THR A 880 -12.44 59.89 -13.64
C THR A 880 -13.14 58.58 -13.26
N PRO A 881 -14.34 58.30 -13.79
CA PRO A 881 -15.44 57.63 -13.08
C PRO A 881 -14.94 56.44 -12.29
N ALA A 882 -15.29 56.40 -11.00
CA ALA A 882 -14.92 55.36 -10.05
C ALA A 882 -14.77 54.01 -10.76
N ALA A 883 -13.55 53.46 -10.76
CA ALA A 883 -13.37 52.04 -11.03
C ALA A 883 -14.31 51.33 -10.07
N LYS A 884 -15.28 50.60 -10.63
CA LYS A 884 -16.40 50.05 -9.86
C LYS A 884 -15.84 49.36 -8.61
N PRO A 885 -16.37 49.66 -7.41
CA PRO A 885 -16.00 48.91 -6.22
C PRO A 885 -16.19 47.42 -6.48
N GLY A 886 -15.28 46.61 -5.96
CA GLY A 886 -15.25 45.19 -6.23
C GLY A 886 -13.87 44.61 -6.45
N TRP A 887 -13.87 43.33 -6.81
CA TRP A 887 -12.69 42.53 -7.08
C TRP A 887 -12.05 42.90 -8.41
N SER A 888 -10.72 42.94 -8.44
CA SER A 888 -9.93 43.14 -9.66
C SER A 888 -8.69 42.24 -9.65
N LEU A 889 -8.39 41.62 -10.79
CA LEU A 889 -7.23 40.77 -10.99
C LEU A 889 -6.14 41.56 -11.73
N ASN A 890 -4.98 41.75 -11.12
CA ASN A 890 -3.85 42.49 -11.69
C ASN A 890 -2.58 41.64 -11.62
N SER A 891 -1.91 41.39 -12.75
CA SER A 891 -0.65 40.62 -12.81
C SER A 891 -0.70 39.27 -12.07
N GLY A 892 -1.84 38.58 -12.13
CA GLY A 892 -2.04 37.28 -11.49
C GLY A 892 -2.46 37.32 -10.01
N VAL A 893 -2.57 38.50 -9.39
CA VAL A 893 -3.00 38.66 -8.00
C VAL A 893 -4.33 39.42 -7.89
N TRP A 894 -5.22 38.93 -7.02
CA TRP A 894 -6.53 39.56 -6.77
C TRP A 894 -6.39 40.68 -5.73
N GLN A 895 -7.09 41.80 -5.94
CA GLN A 895 -7.19 42.91 -5.00
C GLN A 895 -8.66 43.37 -4.92
N TYR A 896 -9.08 43.86 -3.75
CA TYR A 896 -10.44 44.38 -3.54
C TYR A 896 -10.43 45.88 -3.26
N ARG A 897 -11.28 46.62 -3.97
CA ARG A 897 -11.44 48.07 -3.80
C ARG A 897 -12.80 48.41 -3.21
N HIS A 898 -12.77 49.18 -2.13
CA HIS A 898 -13.93 49.71 -1.42
C HIS A 898 -14.66 50.79 -2.22
N SER A 899 -15.91 51.06 -1.83
CA SER A 899 -16.75 52.09 -2.45
C SER A 899 -16.21 53.51 -2.30
N ASP A 900 -15.40 53.76 -1.27
CA ASP A 900 -14.68 55.02 -1.04
C ASP A 900 -13.35 55.12 -1.84
N GLY A 901 -13.00 54.06 -2.56
CA GLY A 901 -11.80 53.97 -3.38
C GLY A 901 -10.55 53.45 -2.67
N SER A 902 -10.60 53.18 -1.35
CA SER A 902 -9.50 52.52 -0.61
C SER A 902 -9.36 51.03 -1.00
N LEU A 903 -8.20 50.42 -0.75
CA LEU A 903 -7.97 48.98 -0.96
C LEU A 903 -8.09 48.23 0.36
N ALA A 904 -8.58 46.99 0.28
CA ALA A 904 -8.40 46.02 1.36
C ALA A 904 -6.91 45.63 1.44
N GLU A 905 -6.22 45.96 2.53
CA GLU A 905 -4.79 45.67 2.72
C GLU A 905 -4.41 45.38 4.17
N GLY A 906 -3.39 44.54 4.35
CA GLY A 906 -2.70 44.36 5.62
C GLY A 906 -3.46 43.57 6.69
N GLY A 907 -4.50 42.83 6.32
CA GLY A 907 -5.27 42.05 7.28
C GLY A 907 -6.53 41.41 6.71
N TRP A 908 -7.40 40.99 7.63
CA TRP A 908 -8.68 40.34 7.34
C TRP A 908 -9.73 41.37 6.93
N GLU A 909 -10.49 41.06 5.88
CA GLU A 909 -11.59 41.89 5.40
C GLU A 909 -12.77 41.00 5.02
N ARG A 910 -13.98 41.40 5.42
CA ARG A 910 -15.21 40.65 5.10
C ARG A 910 -15.91 41.27 3.90
N ILE A 911 -15.93 40.55 2.79
CA ILE A 911 -16.43 41.02 1.49
C ILE A 911 -17.49 40.05 0.98
N GLY A 912 -18.68 40.56 0.63
CA GLY A 912 -19.74 39.71 0.07
C GLY A 912 -20.19 38.56 0.99
N GLY A 913 -19.99 38.70 2.31
CA GLY A 913 -20.36 37.70 3.32
C GLY A 913 -19.23 36.76 3.76
N ALA A 914 -18.14 36.65 2.99
CA ALA A 914 -16.98 35.81 3.29
C ALA A 914 -15.76 36.63 3.76
N TRP A 915 -14.88 36.00 4.53
CA TRP A 915 -13.62 36.60 4.97
C TRP A 915 -12.50 36.34 3.96
N TYR A 916 -11.65 37.34 3.76
CA TYR A 916 -10.48 37.30 2.89
C TYR A 916 -9.29 37.90 3.65
N LEU A 917 -8.08 37.42 3.36
CA LEU A 917 -6.85 37.92 3.97
C LEU A 917 -6.00 38.61 2.91
N PHE A 918 -5.50 39.81 3.22
CA PHE A 918 -4.68 40.60 2.31
C PHE A 918 -3.30 40.89 2.90
N ASP A 919 -2.27 40.85 2.06
CA ASP A 919 -0.94 41.32 2.44
C ASP A 919 -0.89 42.86 2.57
N ARG A 920 0.25 43.41 3.04
CA ARG A 920 0.45 44.87 3.19
C ARG A 920 0.40 45.65 1.87
N SER A 921 0.40 44.98 0.73
CA SER A 921 0.30 45.59 -0.61
C SER A 921 -1.11 45.49 -1.19
N GLY A 922 -2.06 44.93 -0.43
CA GLY A 922 -3.45 44.74 -0.83
C GLY A 922 -3.69 43.52 -1.73
N ASN A 923 -2.73 42.59 -1.80
CA ASN A 923 -2.89 41.35 -2.55
C ASN A 923 -3.61 40.32 -1.70
N MET A 924 -4.64 39.70 -2.27
CA MET A 924 -5.41 38.63 -1.65
C MET A 924 -4.56 37.37 -1.55
N LEU A 925 -4.52 36.79 -0.35
CA LEU A 925 -3.80 35.57 -0.04
C LEU A 925 -4.70 34.33 -0.23
N THR A 926 -4.07 33.23 -0.62
CA THR A 926 -4.68 31.90 -0.77
C THR A 926 -3.84 30.84 -0.03
N GLY A 927 -4.38 29.64 0.15
CA GLY A 927 -3.70 28.52 0.83
C GLY A 927 -3.66 28.68 2.35
N TRP A 928 -2.76 27.94 3.00
CA TRP A 928 -2.57 27.99 4.45
C TRP A 928 -1.88 29.30 4.87
N GLN A 929 -2.44 29.98 5.86
CA GLN A 929 -1.93 31.23 6.39
C GLN A 929 -1.95 31.19 7.92
N GLN A 930 -0.82 31.54 8.54
CA GLN A 930 -0.73 31.65 9.99
C GLN A 930 -0.84 33.13 10.39
N VAL A 931 -1.92 33.48 11.09
CA VAL A 931 -2.18 34.85 11.54
C VAL A 931 -2.30 34.85 13.05
N GLY A 932 -1.43 35.61 13.73
CA GLY A 932 -1.44 35.69 15.19
C GLY A 932 -1.22 34.34 15.88
N GLY A 933 -0.46 33.43 15.26
CA GLY A 933 -0.21 32.07 15.76
C GLY A 933 -1.33 31.07 15.46
N THR A 934 -2.44 31.49 14.86
CA THR A 934 -3.55 30.61 14.48
C THR A 934 -3.51 30.32 12.97
N TRP A 935 -3.73 29.06 12.59
CA TRP A 935 -3.79 28.65 11.18
C TRP A 935 -5.18 28.83 10.59
N TYR A 936 -5.22 29.32 9.35
CA TYR A 936 -6.41 29.48 8.53
C TYR A 936 -6.14 28.94 7.12
N TYR A 937 -7.16 28.44 6.45
CA TYR A 937 -7.05 28.04 5.05
C TYR A 937 -7.90 28.96 4.18
N LEU A 938 -7.27 29.62 3.21
CA LEU A 938 -7.91 30.48 2.22
C LEU A 938 -8.06 29.66 0.94
N LYS A 939 -9.31 29.44 0.50
CA LYS A 939 -9.60 28.66 -0.72
C LYS A 939 -8.94 29.30 -1.94
N ALA A 940 -8.93 28.62 -3.09
CA ALA A 940 -8.42 29.19 -4.34
C ALA A 940 -9.14 30.51 -4.74
N SER A 941 -10.39 30.69 -4.32
CA SER A 941 -11.13 31.95 -4.48
C SER A 941 -10.71 33.06 -3.51
N GLY A 942 -9.80 32.78 -2.57
CA GLY A 942 -9.38 33.65 -1.46
C GLY A 942 -10.32 33.64 -0.26
N ALA A 943 -11.51 33.05 -0.38
CA ALA A 943 -12.46 32.99 0.72
C ALA A 943 -11.90 32.06 1.83
N MET A 944 -11.95 32.53 3.06
CA MET A 944 -11.64 31.74 4.25
C MET A 944 -12.51 30.50 4.31
N ALA A 945 -11.88 29.34 4.47
CA ALA A 945 -12.58 28.08 4.60
C ALA A 945 -13.11 27.89 6.03
N GLU A 946 -14.23 27.17 6.09
CA GLU A 946 -14.89 26.71 7.31
C GLU A 946 -15.35 25.26 7.07
N GLY A 947 -15.56 24.52 8.15
CA GLY A 947 -15.91 23.11 8.12
C GLY A 947 -14.76 22.21 7.66
N TRP A 948 -15.10 21.02 7.22
CA TRP A 948 -14.15 20.03 6.69
C TRP A 948 -13.54 20.47 5.37
N GLN A 949 -12.23 20.41 5.27
CA GLN A 949 -11.48 20.68 4.05
C GLN A 949 -10.46 19.57 3.81
N GLN A 950 -10.49 19.00 2.62
CA GLN A 950 -9.47 18.06 2.18
C GLN A 950 -8.40 18.84 1.39
N VAL A 951 -7.19 18.93 1.93
CA VAL A 951 -6.09 19.68 1.34
C VAL A 951 -4.90 18.74 1.19
N GLY A 952 -4.48 18.48 -0.05
CA GLY A 952 -3.37 17.56 -0.34
C GLY A 952 -3.63 16.13 0.16
N GLY A 953 -4.89 15.66 0.08
CA GLY A 953 -5.31 14.33 0.54
C GLY A 953 -5.64 14.24 2.04
N THR A 954 -5.16 15.19 2.86
CA THR A 954 -5.40 15.21 4.31
C THR A 954 -6.65 16.01 4.67
N TRP A 955 -7.46 15.49 5.59
CA TRP A 955 -8.62 16.18 6.13
C TRP A 955 -8.23 17.11 7.29
N TYR A 956 -8.74 18.34 7.24
CA TYR A 956 -8.62 19.36 8.27
C TYR A 956 -10.01 19.90 8.61
N TYR A 957 -10.20 20.31 9.85
CA TYR A 957 -11.43 20.97 10.28
C TYR A 957 -11.17 22.43 10.61
N LEU A 958 -11.81 23.35 9.89
CA LEU A 958 -11.71 24.79 10.10
C LEU A 958 -12.96 25.22 10.87
N LYS A 959 -12.80 25.66 12.12
CA LYS A 959 -13.92 25.91 13.04
C LYS A 959 -14.96 26.87 12.44
N PRO A 960 -16.22 26.46 12.26
CA PRO A 960 -17.27 27.33 11.71
C PRO A 960 -17.36 28.69 12.39
N GLY A 961 -17.59 29.75 11.62
CA GLY A 961 -17.65 31.15 12.05
C GLY A 961 -16.29 31.83 12.29
N SER A 962 -15.26 31.09 12.69
CA SER A 962 -13.92 31.65 12.95
C SER A 962 -12.88 31.30 11.89
N GLY A 963 -13.04 30.17 11.19
CA GLY A 963 -12.08 29.63 10.22
C GLY A 963 -10.76 29.15 10.82
N ALA A 964 -10.60 29.21 12.14
CA ALA A 964 -9.39 28.72 12.81
C ALA A 964 -9.28 27.20 12.66
N MET A 965 -8.12 26.71 12.27
CA MET A 965 -7.82 25.28 12.22
C MET A 965 -8.02 24.65 13.60
N ALA A 966 -8.78 23.55 13.64
CA ALA A 966 -8.96 22.78 14.84
C ALA A 966 -7.74 21.89 15.13
N GLU A 967 -7.43 21.78 16.40
CA GLU A 967 -6.45 20.87 16.97
C GLU A 967 -7.07 20.23 18.21
N GLY A 968 -6.68 18.99 18.50
CA GLY A 968 -7.30 18.15 19.52
C GLY A 968 -8.71 17.69 19.12
N TRP A 969 -9.56 17.48 20.12
CA TRP A 969 -10.93 17.03 19.92
C TRP A 969 -11.80 18.13 19.28
N ALA A 970 -12.52 17.76 18.22
CA ALA A 970 -13.54 18.60 17.60
C ALA A 970 -14.83 17.81 17.38
N SER A 971 -15.96 18.46 17.65
CA SER A 971 -17.28 17.92 17.31
C SER A 971 -17.76 18.51 15.99
N ALA A 972 -18.13 17.64 15.06
CA ALA A 972 -18.66 18.01 13.75
C ALA A 972 -19.78 17.05 13.36
N GLY A 973 -20.96 17.56 12.99
CA GLY A 973 -22.08 16.72 12.55
C GLY A 973 -22.60 15.73 13.60
N GLY A 974 -22.37 15.98 14.89
CA GLY A 974 -22.79 15.08 15.98
C GLY A 974 -21.78 13.97 16.33
N ALA A 975 -20.68 13.84 15.59
CA ALA A 975 -19.58 12.93 15.90
C ALA A 975 -18.35 13.70 16.43
N TRP A 976 -17.50 13.00 17.19
CA TRP A 976 -16.21 13.50 17.65
C TRP A 976 -15.09 13.05 16.73
N TYR A 977 -14.13 13.93 16.49
CA TYR A 977 -12.95 13.70 15.67
C TYR A 977 -11.72 14.20 16.44
N TYR A 978 -10.57 13.60 16.18
CA TYR A 978 -9.31 14.05 16.75
C TYR A 978 -8.42 14.64 15.66
N LEU A 979 -8.08 15.92 15.78
CA LEU A 979 -7.17 16.62 14.88
C LEU A 979 -5.80 16.68 15.57
N LYS A 980 -4.79 16.07 14.95
CA LYS A 980 -3.44 15.94 15.54
C LYS A 980 -2.90 17.33 15.93
N PRO A 981 -2.54 17.57 17.20
CA PRO A 981 -1.98 18.85 17.63
C PRO A 981 -0.77 19.29 16.80
N GLY A 982 -0.66 20.59 16.53
CA GLY A 982 0.39 21.19 15.70
C GLY A 982 0.19 21.08 14.19
N SER A 983 -0.32 19.95 13.68
CA SER A 983 -0.56 19.78 12.24
C SER A 983 -2.02 20.00 11.82
N GLY A 984 -2.98 19.77 12.72
CA GLY A 984 -4.42 19.85 12.44
C GLY A 984 -4.96 18.71 11.56
N ALA A 985 -4.13 17.73 11.22
CA ALA A 985 -4.54 16.59 10.39
C ALA A 985 -5.51 15.68 11.17
N MET A 986 -6.62 15.30 10.55
CA MET A 986 -7.57 14.34 11.12
C MET A 986 -6.89 12.98 11.37
N ALA A 987 -7.07 12.43 12.56
CA ALA A 987 -6.56 11.13 12.94
C ALA A 987 -7.58 10.01 12.64
N GLU A 988 -7.03 8.84 12.32
CA GLU A 988 -7.75 7.56 12.19
C GLU A 988 -7.01 6.50 13.02
N GLY A 989 -7.65 5.38 13.29
CA GLY A 989 -7.12 4.29 14.11
C GLY A 989 -7.02 4.61 15.60
N TRP A 990 -6.18 3.88 16.33
CA TRP A 990 -5.97 4.05 17.77
C TRP A 990 -5.19 5.33 18.09
N GLN A 991 -5.69 6.12 19.02
CA GLN A 991 -5.06 7.36 19.50
C GLN A 991 -5.04 7.39 21.02
N GLN A 992 -3.86 7.63 21.59
CA GLN A 992 -3.71 7.82 23.03
C GLN A 992 -3.72 9.31 23.36
N VAL A 993 -4.77 9.76 24.08
CA VAL A 993 -4.98 11.18 24.40
C VAL A 993 -5.22 11.32 25.89
N GLY A 994 -4.37 12.08 26.59
CA GLY A 994 -4.52 12.31 28.03
C GLY A 994 -4.43 11.04 28.88
N GLY A 995 -3.72 10.01 28.40
CA GLY A 995 -3.56 8.72 29.09
C GLY A 995 -4.67 7.70 28.83
N ALA A 996 -5.72 8.05 28.09
CA ALA A 996 -6.76 7.13 27.64
C ALA A 996 -6.60 6.82 26.15
N TRP A 997 -6.99 5.61 25.74
CA TRP A 997 -7.05 5.20 24.34
C TRP A 997 -8.42 5.47 23.74
N TYR A 998 -8.44 5.89 22.49
CA TYR A 998 -9.63 6.14 21.68
C TYR A 998 -9.42 5.49 20.32
N TYR A 999 -10.49 5.01 19.70
CA TYR A 999 -10.44 4.48 18.34
C TYR A 999 -11.21 5.41 17.40
N LEU A 1000 -10.55 5.90 16.36
CA LEU A 1000 -11.12 6.76 15.34
C LEU A 1000 -11.34 5.88 14.10
N LYS A 1001 -12.59 5.68 13.70
CA LYS A 1001 -12.96 4.83 12.55
C LYS A 1001 -12.39 5.37 11.24
N ALA A 1002 -12.49 4.59 10.17
CA ALA A 1002 -12.28 5.11 8.82
C ALA A 1002 -13.17 6.35 8.59
N GLY A 1003 -12.60 7.44 8.08
CA GLY A 1003 -13.27 8.75 8.03
C GLY A 1003 -13.18 9.57 9.32
N GLY A 1004 -12.43 9.10 10.34
CA GLY A 1004 -12.01 9.84 11.53
C GLY A 1004 -13.03 9.98 12.66
N ALA A 1005 -14.24 9.44 12.52
CA ALA A 1005 -15.25 9.52 13.57
C ALA A 1005 -14.90 8.61 14.74
N MET A 1006 -14.91 9.15 15.96
CA MET A 1006 -14.66 8.40 17.19
C MET A 1006 -15.66 7.26 17.37
N ALA A 1007 -15.17 6.08 17.69
CA ALA A 1007 -15.97 4.91 18.02
C ALA A 1007 -16.49 5.00 19.47
N GLU A 1008 -17.69 4.47 19.66
CA GLU A 1008 -18.34 4.28 20.95
C GLU A 1008 -19.01 2.90 20.94
N GLY A 1009 -19.16 2.28 22.11
CA GLY A 1009 -19.65 0.91 22.26
C GLY A 1009 -18.59 -0.14 21.93
N TRP A 1010 -19.05 -1.33 21.55
CA TRP A 1010 -18.19 -2.43 21.13
C TRP A 1010 -17.57 -2.15 19.76
N ALA A 1011 -16.26 -2.40 19.63
CA ALA A 1011 -15.55 -2.33 18.36
C ALA A 1011 -14.62 -3.53 18.19
N SER A 1012 -14.70 -4.20 17.05
CA SER A 1012 -13.75 -5.23 16.63
C SER A 1012 -12.63 -4.60 15.82
N VAL A 1013 -11.40 -4.68 16.30
CA VAL A 1013 -10.22 -4.09 15.66
C VAL A 1013 -9.11 -5.12 15.63
N GLY A 1014 -8.67 -5.54 14.44
CA GLY A 1014 -7.58 -6.51 14.29
C GLY A 1014 -7.86 -7.88 14.90
N GLY A 1015 -9.13 -8.33 14.89
CA GLY A 1015 -9.55 -9.63 15.44
C GLY A 1015 -9.76 -9.66 16.96
N ALA A 1016 -9.59 -8.53 17.66
CA ALA A 1016 -9.90 -8.40 19.08
C ALA A 1016 -11.06 -7.43 19.29
N TRP A 1017 -11.92 -7.72 20.27
CA TRP A 1017 -13.00 -6.83 20.70
C TRP A 1017 -12.54 -5.86 21.78
N TYR A 1018 -13.00 -4.63 21.69
CA TYR A 1018 -12.75 -3.55 22.64
C TYR A 1018 -14.07 -2.87 22.99
N TYR A 1019 -14.17 -2.34 24.20
CA TYR A 1019 -15.32 -1.53 24.60
C TYR A 1019 -14.92 -0.07 24.77
N LEU A 1020 -15.41 0.82 23.91
CA LEU A 1020 -15.19 2.26 23.96
C LEU A 1020 -16.38 2.89 24.69
N ARG A 1021 -16.16 3.49 25.85
CA ARG A 1021 -17.26 3.93 26.73
C ARG A 1021 -18.18 4.94 26.03
N PRO A 1022 -19.50 4.65 25.86
CA PRO A 1022 -20.43 5.57 25.24
C PRO A 1022 -20.37 6.99 25.83
N GLY A 1023 -20.46 8.00 24.97
CA GLY A 1023 -20.35 9.42 25.29
C GLY A 1023 -18.93 9.95 25.54
N SER A 1024 -17.97 9.13 25.96
CA SER A 1024 -16.57 9.57 26.12
C SER A 1024 -15.62 8.97 25.09
N GLY A 1025 -15.93 7.80 24.52
CA GLY A 1025 -15.07 7.07 23.58
C GLY A 1025 -13.80 6.47 24.17
N ALA A 1026 -13.56 6.67 25.47
CA ALA A 1026 -12.39 6.13 26.14
C ALA A 1026 -12.48 4.60 26.23
N MET A 1027 -11.44 3.91 25.78
CA MET A 1027 -11.29 2.46 25.85
C MET A 1027 -11.39 2.00 27.32
N ALA A 1028 -12.28 1.06 27.57
CA ALA A 1028 -12.47 0.47 28.88
C ALA A 1028 -11.44 -0.62 29.17
N GLU A 1029 -11.12 -0.77 30.45
CA GLU A 1029 -10.27 -1.83 30.99
C GLU A 1029 -10.93 -2.43 32.22
N GLY A 1030 -10.57 -3.67 32.56
CA GLY A 1030 -11.12 -4.42 33.67
C GLY A 1030 -12.56 -4.88 33.46
N TRP A 1031 -13.28 -5.12 34.55
CA TRP A 1031 -14.68 -5.54 34.53
C TRP A 1031 -15.61 -4.44 34.05
N GLN A 1032 -16.45 -4.74 33.06
CA GLN A 1032 -17.47 -3.84 32.54
C GLN A 1032 -18.81 -4.56 32.48
N GLN A 1033 -19.86 -3.92 32.98
CA GLN A 1033 -21.23 -4.42 32.85
C GLN A 1033 -21.92 -3.68 31.71
N VAL A 1034 -22.25 -4.40 30.63
CA VAL A 1034 -22.87 -3.84 29.42
C VAL A 1034 -24.15 -4.64 29.16
N GLY A 1035 -25.30 -3.97 29.09
CA GLY A 1035 -26.59 -4.64 28.87
C GLY A 1035 -27.01 -5.61 29.99
N GLY A 1036 -26.44 -5.50 31.19
CA GLY A 1036 -26.67 -6.44 32.30
C GLY A 1036 -25.66 -7.59 32.38
N THR A 1037 -24.89 -7.81 31.32
CA THR A 1037 -23.86 -8.87 31.22
C THR A 1037 -22.48 -8.33 31.60
N TRP A 1038 -21.68 -9.13 32.29
CA TRP A 1038 -20.31 -8.79 32.68
C TRP A 1038 -19.29 -9.25 31.64
N TYR A 1039 -18.36 -8.37 31.29
CA TYR A 1039 -17.23 -8.61 30.40
C TYR A 1039 -15.93 -8.20 31.09
N TYR A 1040 -14.81 -8.78 30.68
CA TYR A 1040 -13.50 -8.38 31.17
C TYR A 1040 -12.58 -7.94 30.02
N LEU A 1041 -12.11 -6.70 30.09
CA LEU A 1041 -11.20 -6.10 29.12
C LEU A 1041 -9.80 -6.10 29.73
N ARG A 1042 -8.80 -6.69 29.06
CA ARG A 1042 -7.44 -6.83 29.59
C ARG A 1042 -6.86 -5.45 29.95
N PRO A 1043 -6.38 -5.23 31.19
CA PRO A 1043 -5.71 -3.98 31.54
C PRO A 1043 -4.51 -3.70 30.63
N GLY A 1044 -4.33 -2.44 30.25
CA GLY A 1044 -3.28 -1.97 29.34
C GLY A 1044 -3.58 -2.15 27.84
N SER A 1045 -4.14 -3.28 27.41
CA SER A 1045 -4.47 -3.50 25.99
C SER A 1045 -5.93 -3.22 25.66
N GLY A 1046 -6.86 -3.36 26.61
CA GLY A 1046 -8.31 -3.22 26.41
C GLY A 1046 -8.98 -4.34 25.63
N ALA A 1047 -8.24 -5.34 25.18
CA ALA A 1047 -8.78 -6.48 24.45
C ALA A 1047 -9.68 -7.32 25.37
N MET A 1048 -10.88 -7.63 24.90
CA MET A 1048 -11.85 -8.47 25.59
C MET A 1048 -11.30 -9.89 25.78
N VAL A 1049 -11.50 -10.43 26.98
CA VAL A 1049 -11.12 -11.81 27.30
C VAL A 1049 -12.25 -12.76 26.95
N THR A 1050 -11.90 -13.83 26.25
CA THR A 1050 -12.68 -15.07 26.12
C THR A 1050 -11.91 -16.21 26.79
N GLY A 1051 -12.61 -17.27 27.17
CA GLY A 1051 -12.08 -18.42 27.90
C GLY A 1051 -11.84 -18.18 29.39
N TRP A 1052 -10.99 -19.03 29.99
CA TRP A 1052 -10.65 -18.96 31.41
C TRP A 1052 -9.84 -17.71 31.76
N LEU A 1053 -10.29 -17.01 32.79
CA LEU A 1053 -9.66 -15.81 33.33
C LEU A 1053 -9.33 -16.02 34.82
N ASN A 1054 -8.06 -15.91 35.18
CA ASN A 1054 -7.61 -15.93 36.58
C ASN A 1054 -7.30 -14.51 37.06
N LEU A 1055 -8.07 -14.03 38.04
CA LEU A 1055 -7.78 -12.77 38.74
C LEU A 1055 -7.43 -13.09 40.19
N SER A 1056 -6.14 -13.00 40.51
CA SER A 1056 -5.61 -13.15 41.87
C SER A 1056 -6.06 -14.43 42.58
N GLY A 1057 -6.09 -15.56 41.86
CA GLY A 1057 -6.45 -16.88 42.39
C GLY A 1057 -7.94 -17.21 42.33
N THR A 1058 -8.77 -16.29 41.85
CA THR A 1058 -10.19 -16.55 41.53
C THR A 1058 -10.32 -16.75 40.03
N TRP A 1059 -10.89 -17.88 39.62
CA TRP A 1059 -11.14 -18.18 38.21
C TRP A 1059 -12.55 -17.72 37.80
N TYR A 1060 -12.64 -17.26 36.57
CA TYR A 1060 -13.87 -16.89 35.87
C TYR A 1060 -13.81 -17.54 34.49
N TRP A 1061 -14.97 -17.79 33.90
CA TRP A 1061 -15.06 -18.18 32.50
C TRP A 1061 -15.79 -17.09 31.73
N MET A 1062 -15.16 -16.61 30.67
CA MET A 1062 -15.76 -15.72 29.69
C MET A 1062 -16.08 -16.58 28.47
N ASP A 1063 -17.30 -16.61 27.96
CA ASP A 1063 -17.62 -17.40 26.77
C ASP A 1063 -17.03 -16.80 25.48
N SER A 1064 -17.36 -17.36 24.32
CA SER A 1064 -16.88 -16.88 23.02
C SER A 1064 -17.33 -15.45 22.70
N SER A 1065 -18.48 -15.01 23.24
CA SER A 1065 -18.93 -13.61 23.16
C SER A 1065 -18.23 -12.70 24.17
N GLY A 1066 -17.44 -13.28 25.07
CA GLY A 1066 -16.79 -12.61 26.20
C GLY A 1066 -17.70 -12.39 27.40
N ALA A 1067 -18.91 -12.97 27.42
CA ALA A 1067 -19.82 -12.85 28.54
C ALA A 1067 -19.40 -13.74 29.70
N MET A 1068 -19.44 -13.20 30.91
CA MET A 1068 -19.04 -13.91 32.12
C MET A 1068 -20.09 -14.96 32.51
N ALA A 1069 -19.66 -16.21 32.62
CA ALA A 1069 -20.46 -17.31 33.12
C ALA A 1069 -20.95 -17.09 34.56
N THR A 1070 -22.21 -17.44 34.82
CA THR A 1070 -22.77 -17.61 36.16
C THR A 1070 -23.59 -18.90 36.21
N GLY A 1071 -23.76 -19.51 37.39
CA GLY A 1071 -24.42 -20.80 37.52
C GLY A 1071 -23.58 -21.95 36.95
N SER A 1072 -24.22 -23.06 36.59
CA SER A 1072 -23.51 -24.22 35.99
C SER A 1072 -23.26 -24.00 34.50
N ARG A 1073 -22.03 -24.26 34.03
CA ARG A 1073 -21.64 -24.18 32.61
C ARG A 1073 -20.76 -25.36 32.23
N TRP A 1074 -20.99 -25.94 31.05
CA TRP A 1074 -20.17 -27.01 30.51
C TRP A 1074 -18.97 -26.41 29.76
N ILE A 1075 -17.76 -26.63 30.28
CA ILE A 1075 -16.52 -25.99 29.81
C ILE A 1075 -15.39 -27.04 29.90
N ASP A 1076 -14.58 -27.16 28.84
CA ASP A 1076 -13.44 -28.08 28.75
C ASP A 1076 -13.77 -29.53 29.18
N GLY A 1077 -14.96 -30.02 28.83
CA GLY A 1077 -15.39 -31.39 29.10
C GLY A 1077 -15.89 -31.65 30.53
N ALA A 1078 -16.17 -30.63 31.34
CA ALA A 1078 -16.77 -30.79 32.67
C ALA A 1078 -17.80 -29.70 33.03
N TRP A 1079 -18.77 -30.04 33.90
CA TRP A 1079 -19.71 -29.08 34.48
C TRP A 1079 -19.00 -28.20 35.53
N ASN A 1080 -18.70 -26.95 35.18
CA ASN A 1080 -18.10 -26.01 36.09
C ASN A 1080 -19.18 -25.12 36.74
N ARG A 1081 -19.18 -24.99 38.07
CA ARG A 1081 -20.13 -24.11 38.79
C ARG A 1081 -19.50 -22.76 39.06
N PHE A 1082 -20.25 -21.71 38.74
CA PHE A 1082 -19.89 -20.33 39.01
C PHE A 1082 -20.94 -19.68 39.92
N SER A 1083 -20.48 -18.83 40.84
CA SER A 1083 -21.37 -18.03 41.70
C SER A 1083 -22.13 -16.95 40.90
N GLY A 1084 -23.05 -16.24 41.55
CA GLY A 1084 -23.72 -15.08 40.95
C GLY A 1084 -22.80 -13.92 40.60
N SER A 1085 -21.55 -13.91 41.09
CA SER A 1085 -20.50 -12.96 40.71
C SER A 1085 -19.51 -13.56 39.70
N GLY A 1086 -19.79 -14.74 39.14
CA GLY A 1086 -18.97 -15.42 38.14
C GLY A 1086 -17.70 -16.08 38.65
N ALA A 1087 -17.45 -16.07 39.96
CA ALA A 1087 -16.32 -16.79 40.55
C ALA A 1087 -16.56 -18.31 40.48
N TRP A 1088 -15.58 -19.03 39.95
CA TRP A 1088 -15.56 -20.49 39.86
C TRP A 1088 -15.53 -21.13 41.24
N LEU A 1089 -16.43 -22.08 41.45
CA LEU A 1089 -16.64 -22.81 42.71
C LEU A 1089 -16.12 -24.25 42.64
N GLY A 1090 -15.60 -24.67 41.48
CA GLY A 1090 -15.17 -26.04 41.19
C GLY A 1090 -15.89 -26.65 39.99
N ALA A 1091 -15.27 -27.70 39.44
CA ALA A 1091 -15.88 -28.64 38.52
C ALA A 1091 -16.78 -29.64 39.27
#